data_AF-A0A958BFG7-F1
#
_entry.id   AF-A0A958BFG7-F1
#
_cell.length_a   1.000
_cell.length_b   1.000
_cell.length_c   1.000
_cell.angle_alpha   90.00
_cell.angle_beta   90.00
_cell.angle_gamma   90.00
#
_symmetry.space_group_name_H-M   'P 1'
#
loop_
_entity.id
_entity.type
_entity.pdbx_description
1 polymer ?
#
loop_
_entity_poly.entity_id
_entity_poly.type
_entity_poly.pdbx_seq_one_letter_code
_entity_poly.pdbx_strand_id
1 'polypeptide(L)'
;MIQPLRSLGFRVRHLDRSAAIDGLAAGLFWSWNLVFLAFMVLGFAPSLLPQLLSAFASGELPAAFLITGLVLAAIPVLILALALWLPRLRAQPRRLFALGYGVEAPLMLLVGLRFFAVRQMTPAMALLLGMAGLGVLSYLWQLLDTRPGERGPLLEHLRVVGLTLLLAAGLYAAVWIAFYALPLAAGMVDLAAELLHTIRFEWREILSAWWQALRDFRWRDLLDIQWLALPLAILGVPLAAYTASLLVGMPLAVSLLYLRAWWQGMCLLAARYARWRPAALAAGTLALLALAFVGATRQPQQRAFALLEAPPTTPAEARALLAESDAIRAGLLNAYLARERYFSARGEVRHVADLYRNGPLALAPERAERITALYERLASPLLYQPVEDHADSGLPDWQNAAFVEEPGLAAERYAAFFDAPIDRAERPEIVRAVQSTWNIDQATTARLAVDDREVWLESQAIEVVEHGDWAEIELHEAYRNRTFERQELIYWFSLPESAVLTGLWLGESADREARSAFRVAPRGAAQQLYREEVQRRVDPALLEQIGPRQYRLRVFPIEPRRIAWNGETQRSFEADPTPMHLWLRYAVLAEADPAGGAVWPLPRLADHRNVYWDSETVFDQSGVRIFRDASSDWLPAALPASAMTRPTSHRIDLADGRSVLARPADANDLAASAGPLRLALVIDSSRSMAVHREALAAAVDAARARVADQGGSLELYQATSAYSGQAPRRLDPAGFDPAGLLYFGGQNPAELLLQYDALAEGRQHDAVLVLTDGSGFELGASERAVPIPAAPLWLVHLDGQIPLGYDDGTLAAIQASGGGMAGSLAAALSRIDFARRAGSEGGVPGTLARDLIDGYVWSVVPTAELAGSVDRLPEPALPSRPEPAPLPTAISAPEDGAPEDPGVGAGGLPQPADEAGFDTLAARFLILAETRAARGRLDRIEALDALQAIAAEQGIVTPYSSMIVLVNTRQHERLDALSKDPDRFERELEAAGQTTESPLAVTGVPEPEEWLLLLLAAGLLLWQVRSPLRRPVPRRVA
;
A
#
# COMPACT_ATOMS: atom_id res chain seq x y z
N MET A 1 -30.90 2.47 76.98
CA MET A 1 -32.38 2.58 76.90
C MET A 1 -32.91 1.64 75.80
N ILE A 2 -32.77 0.32 75.98
CA ILE A 2 -33.33 -0.70 75.06
C ILE A 2 -33.68 -1.91 75.93
N GLN A 3 -34.82 -1.87 76.62
CA GLN A 3 -35.31 -2.96 77.45
C GLN A 3 -36.83 -3.21 77.39
N PRO A 4 -37.52 -2.91 76.27
CA PRO A 4 -38.79 -3.61 76.02
C PRO A 4 -38.97 -4.00 74.54
N LEU A 5 -38.18 -4.96 74.02
CA LEU A 5 -38.46 -5.64 72.73
C LEU A 5 -38.12 -7.15 72.79
N ARG A 6 -38.09 -7.76 73.98
CA ARG A 6 -37.90 -9.21 74.16
C ARG A 6 -39.21 -10.02 74.23
N SER A 7 -40.38 -9.39 74.12
CA SER A 7 -41.68 -10.06 74.22
C SER A 7 -42.27 -10.52 72.88
N LEU A 8 -41.60 -10.28 71.75
CA LEU A 8 -41.96 -10.81 70.45
C LEU A 8 -40.83 -11.75 70.03
N GLY A 9 -41.07 -13.06 70.00
CA GLY A 9 -40.09 -14.15 69.85
C GLY A 9 -39.28 -14.18 68.54
N PHE A 10 -38.72 -13.06 68.09
CA PHE A 10 -37.73 -13.01 67.03
C PHE A 10 -36.34 -13.29 67.61
N ARG A 11 -35.84 -14.50 67.36
CA ARG A 11 -34.40 -14.77 67.44
C ARG A 11 -33.71 -13.96 66.33
N VAL A 12 -33.17 -12.80 66.67
CA VAL A 12 -32.17 -12.14 65.83
C VAL A 12 -30.91 -13.01 65.90
N ARG A 13 -30.65 -13.82 64.86
CA ARG A 13 -29.34 -14.43 64.65
C ARG A 13 -28.35 -13.28 64.49
N HIS A 14 -27.46 -13.10 65.46
CA HIS A 14 -26.23 -12.35 65.26
C HIS A 14 -25.45 -13.07 64.15
N LEU A 15 -25.58 -12.61 62.90
CA LEU A 15 -24.65 -12.95 61.85
C LEU A 15 -23.29 -12.42 62.28
N ASP A 16 -22.36 -13.33 62.55
CA ASP A 16 -20.96 -13.00 62.76
C ASP A 16 -20.48 -12.28 61.49
N ARG A 17 -20.22 -10.96 61.61
CA ARG A 17 -19.83 -10.11 60.46
C ARG A 17 -18.62 -10.69 59.73
N SER A 18 -17.76 -11.42 60.42
CA SER A 18 -16.59 -12.08 59.84
C SER A 18 -16.98 -13.24 58.90
N ALA A 19 -17.88 -14.11 59.34
CA ALA A 19 -18.38 -15.25 58.56
C ALA A 19 -19.19 -14.80 57.32
N ALA A 20 -19.94 -13.70 57.43
CA ALA A 20 -20.66 -13.13 56.29
C ALA A 20 -19.72 -12.57 55.21
N ILE A 21 -18.64 -11.87 55.60
CA ILE A 21 -17.63 -11.36 54.68
C ILE A 21 -16.86 -12.50 54.00
N ASP A 22 -16.50 -13.53 54.76
CA ASP A 22 -15.76 -14.67 54.22
C ASP A 22 -16.64 -15.51 53.26
N GLY A 23 -17.95 -15.62 53.53
CA GLY A 23 -18.92 -16.23 52.61
C GLY A 23 -19.08 -15.44 51.31
N LEU A 24 -19.15 -14.11 51.38
CA LEU A 24 -19.20 -13.24 50.20
C LEU A 24 -17.92 -13.32 49.36
N ALA A 25 -16.75 -13.30 50.01
CA ALA A 25 -15.45 -13.40 49.37
C ALA A 25 -15.28 -14.72 48.59
N ALA A 26 -15.66 -15.84 49.20
CA ALA A 26 -15.68 -17.14 48.52
C ALA A 26 -16.72 -17.18 47.39
N GLY A 27 -17.94 -16.68 47.65
CA GLY A 27 -19.02 -16.65 46.67
C GLY A 27 -18.64 -15.91 45.40
N LEU A 28 -18.09 -14.69 45.54
CA LEU A 28 -17.64 -13.87 44.41
C LEU A 28 -16.53 -14.54 43.61
N PHE A 29 -15.56 -15.18 44.26
CA PHE A 29 -14.48 -15.88 43.56
C PHE A 29 -15.02 -17.03 42.69
N TRP A 30 -15.81 -17.92 43.29
CA TRP A 30 -16.30 -19.12 42.60
C TRP A 30 -17.35 -18.81 41.54
N SER A 31 -18.29 -17.89 41.79
CA SER A 31 -19.30 -17.52 40.80
C SER A 31 -18.67 -16.86 39.57
N TRP A 32 -17.74 -15.94 39.78
CA TRP A 32 -17.01 -15.28 38.71
C TRP A 32 -16.20 -16.26 37.88
N ASN A 33 -15.36 -17.09 38.53
CA ASN A 33 -14.54 -18.08 37.83
C ASN A 33 -15.37 -19.09 37.05
N LEU A 34 -16.51 -19.54 37.59
CA LEU A 34 -17.38 -20.50 36.89
C LEU A 34 -18.01 -19.88 35.64
N VAL A 35 -18.54 -18.67 35.75
CA VAL A 35 -19.14 -17.94 34.61
C VAL A 35 -18.08 -17.65 33.55
N PHE A 36 -16.90 -17.18 33.97
CA PHE A 36 -15.83 -16.81 33.05
C PHE A 36 -15.19 -18.04 32.38
N LEU A 37 -14.96 -19.12 33.14
CA LEU A 37 -14.49 -20.38 32.57
C LEU A 37 -15.48 -20.94 31.55
N ALA A 38 -16.78 -20.91 31.86
CA ALA A 38 -17.82 -21.34 30.92
C ALA A 38 -17.81 -20.48 29.65
N PHE A 39 -17.69 -19.16 29.77
CA PHE A 39 -17.53 -18.26 28.63
C PHE A 39 -16.29 -18.60 27.78
N MET A 40 -15.15 -18.84 28.41
CA MET A 40 -13.90 -19.12 27.72
C MET A 40 -13.88 -20.49 27.06
N VAL A 41 -14.33 -21.53 27.76
CA VAL A 41 -14.26 -22.92 27.28
C VAL A 41 -15.39 -23.27 26.32
N LEU A 42 -16.59 -22.68 26.49
CA LEU A 42 -17.74 -22.99 25.63
C LEU A 42 -17.91 -22.00 24.47
N GLY A 43 -17.37 -20.78 24.59
CA GLY A 43 -17.52 -19.72 23.60
C GLY A 43 -16.20 -19.33 22.94
N PHE A 44 -15.33 -18.63 23.68
CA PHE A 44 -14.14 -17.97 23.13
C PHE A 44 -13.10 -18.94 22.55
N ALA A 45 -12.65 -19.93 23.32
CA ALA A 45 -11.57 -20.82 22.90
C ALA A 45 -11.94 -21.73 21.72
N PRO A 46 -13.13 -22.39 21.68
CA PRO A 46 -13.51 -23.23 20.55
C PRO A 46 -13.76 -22.44 19.25
N SER A 47 -14.19 -21.18 19.35
CA SER A 47 -14.42 -20.34 18.18
C SER A 47 -13.13 -19.74 17.64
N LEU A 48 -12.29 -19.15 18.49
CA LEU A 48 -11.17 -18.34 18.03
C LEU A 48 -9.84 -19.10 17.93
N LEU A 49 -9.49 -19.98 18.87
CA LEU A 49 -8.16 -20.62 18.88
C LEU A 49 -7.88 -21.51 17.65
N PRO A 50 -8.85 -22.30 17.12
CA PRO A 50 -8.61 -23.06 15.89
C PRO A 50 -8.31 -22.15 14.69
N GLN A 51 -9.02 -21.01 14.60
CA GLN A 51 -8.79 -20.02 13.54
C GLN A 51 -7.40 -19.38 13.66
N LEU A 52 -7.01 -18.96 14.86
CA LEU A 52 -5.67 -18.41 15.12
C LEU A 52 -4.55 -19.43 14.84
N LEU A 53 -4.77 -20.71 15.15
CA LEU A 53 -3.80 -21.77 14.87
C LEU A 53 -3.65 -21.98 13.36
N SER A 54 -4.76 -21.98 12.62
CA SER A 54 -4.76 -22.08 11.16
C SER A 54 -4.04 -20.88 10.53
N ALA A 55 -4.40 -19.65 10.94
CA ALA A 55 -3.79 -18.41 10.44
C ALA A 55 -2.30 -18.29 10.79
N PHE A 56 -1.88 -18.80 11.95
CA PHE A 56 -0.46 -18.89 12.28
C PHE A 56 0.27 -19.93 11.40
N ALA A 57 -0.35 -21.10 11.16
CA ALA A 57 0.21 -22.14 10.33
C ALA A 57 0.36 -21.73 8.85
N SER A 58 -0.55 -20.90 8.33
CA SER A 58 -0.46 -20.30 7.00
C SER A 58 0.44 -19.04 6.94
N GLY A 59 0.96 -18.59 8.09
CA GLY A 59 1.83 -17.40 8.18
C GLY A 59 1.09 -16.08 8.01
N GLU A 60 -0.24 -16.05 8.11
CA GLU A 60 -1.07 -14.84 8.04
C GLU A 60 -0.98 -13.99 9.31
N LEU A 61 -0.79 -14.64 10.47
CA LEU A 61 -0.86 -14.02 11.78
C LEU A 61 0.41 -14.26 12.62
N PRO A 62 0.97 -13.25 13.31
CA PRO A 62 2.17 -13.42 14.14
C PRO A 62 1.93 -14.34 15.35
N ALA A 63 2.93 -15.16 15.69
CA ALA A 63 2.89 -16.09 16.84
C ALA A 63 2.49 -15.42 18.17
N ALA A 64 2.81 -14.12 18.33
CA ALA A 64 2.48 -13.36 19.52
C ALA A 64 0.98 -13.36 19.84
N PHE A 65 0.10 -13.28 18.83
CA PHE A 65 -1.35 -13.27 19.04
C PHE A 65 -1.88 -14.66 19.37
N LEU A 66 -1.38 -15.73 18.74
CA LEU A 66 -1.69 -17.10 19.13
C LEU A 66 -1.28 -17.38 20.59
N ILE A 67 -0.06 -17.01 20.97
CA ILE A 67 0.44 -17.17 22.35
C ILE A 67 -0.41 -16.37 23.32
N THR A 68 -0.72 -15.11 23.00
CA THR A 68 -1.53 -14.24 23.87
C THR A 68 -2.96 -14.78 24.01
N GLY A 69 -3.58 -15.26 22.94
CA GLY A 69 -4.90 -15.90 22.97
C GLY A 69 -4.92 -17.19 23.79
N LEU A 70 -3.88 -18.04 23.65
CA LEU A 70 -3.71 -19.25 24.47
C LEU A 70 -3.53 -18.91 25.94
N VAL A 71 -2.70 -17.93 26.27
CA VAL A 71 -2.51 -17.45 27.65
C VAL A 71 -3.83 -16.91 28.21
N LEU A 72 -4.56 -16.11 27.43
CA LEU A 72 -5.87 -15.56 27.84
C LEU A 72 -6.87 -16.68 28.16
N ALA A 73 -6.94 -17.71 27.32
CA ALA A 73 -7.76 -18.90 27.54
C ALA A 73 -7.31 -19.73 28.76
N ALA A 74 -6.00 -19.82 29.00
CA ALA A 74 -5.43 -20.64 30.07
C ALA A 74 -5.55 -20.03 31.47
N ILE A 75 -5.54 -18.69 31.61
CA ILE A 75 -5.58 -18.02 32.92
C ILE A 75 -6.71 -18.53 33.85
N PRO A 76 -7.99 -18.51 33.46
CA PRO A 76 -9.07 -18.96 34.36
C PRO A 76 -8.95 -20.45 34.69
N VAL A 77 -8.48 -21.28 33.75
CA VAL A 77 -8.24 -22.71 33.98
C VAL A 77 -7.15 -22.92 35.03
N LEU A 78 -6.02 -22.21 34.89
CA LEU A 78 -4.87 -22.31 35.79
C LEU A 78 -5.19 -21.78 37.19
N ILE A 79 -5.93 -20.66 37.29
CA ILE A 79 -6.34 -20.07 38.56
C ILE A 79 -7.33 -20.99 39.29
N LEU A 80 -8.31 -21.54 38.58
CA LEU A 80 -9.25 -22.50 39.16
C LEU A 80 -8.53 -23.78 39.61
N ALA A 81 -7.63 -24.32 38.78
CA ALA A 81 -6.84 -25.49 39.12
C ALA A 81 -5.97 -25.22 40.36
N LEU A 82 -5.33 -24.06 40.47
CA LEU A 82 -4.55 -23.65 41.63
C LEU A 82 -5.40 -23.54 42.90
N ALA A 83 -6.59 -22.93 42.80
CA ALA A 83 -7.54 -22.79 43.90
C ALA A 83 -8.07 -24.15 44.37
N LEU A 84 -8.33 -25.07 43.45
CA LEU A 84 -8.75 -26.45 43.75
C LEU A 84 -7.58 -27.28 44.28
N TRP A 85 -6.37 -27.14 43.77
CA TRP A 85 -5.25 -28.02 44.15
C TRP A 85 -4.67 -27.69 45.53
N LEU A 86 -4.69 -26.41 45.96
CA LEU A 86 -4.16 -26.00 47.27
C LEU A 86 -5.25 -25.95 48.36
N PRO A 87 -5.28 -26.89 49.34
CA PRO A 87 -6.31 -26.91 50.39
C PRO A 87 -6.28 -25.66 51.27
N ARG A 88 -5.10 -25.03 51.40
CA ARG A 88 -4.89 -23.82 52.20
C ARG A 88 -5.61 -22.60 51.63
N LEU A 89 -5.71 -22.50 50.30
CA LEU A 89 -6.45 -21.42 49.66
C LEU A 89 -7.95 -21.59 49.91
N ARG A 90 -8.45 -22.83 49.79
CA ARG A 90 -9.85 -23.18 50.11
C ARG A 90 -10.26 -22.87 51.54
N ALA A 91 -9.34 -23.05 52.50
CA ALA A 91 -9.56 -22.73 53.90
C ALA A 91 -9.50 -21.22 54.22
N GLN A 92 -9.09 -20.37 53.28
CA GLN A 92 -8.92 -18.93 53.49
C GLN A 92 -9.64 -18.12 52.41
N PRO A 93 -10.96 -17.89 52.55
CA PRO A 93 -11.78 -17.17 51.57
C PRO A 93 -11.22 -15.82 51.12
N ARG A 94 -10.55 -15.10 52.02
CA ARG A 94 -9.90 -13.81 51.71
C ARG A 94 -8.72 -13.94 50.75
N ARG A 95 -7.97 -15.07 50.79
CA ARG A 95 -6.89 -15.34 49.82
C ARG A 95 -7.45 -15.75 48.47
N LEU A 96 -8.58 -16.46 48.41
CA LEU A 96 -9.28 -16.74 47.16
C LEU A 96 -9.76 -15.44 46.50
N PHE A 97 -10.37 -14.55 47.27
CA PHE A 97 -10.75 -13.23 46.76
C PHE A 97 -9.54 -12.45 46.23
N ALA A 98 -8.43 -12.43 46.97
CA ALA A 98 -7.18 -11.80 46.53
C ALA A 98 -6.59 -12.43 45.26
N LEU A 99 -6.74 -13.75 45.08
CA LEU A 99 -6.30 -14.47 43.88
C LEU A 99 -7.14 -14.07 42.66
N GLY A 100 -8.48 -14.04 42.80
CA GLY A 100 -9.36 -13.61 41.70
C GLY A 100 -9.19 -12.12 41.37
N TYR A 101 -9.40 -11.24 42.35
CA TYR A 101 -9.44 -9.79 42.12
C TYR A 101 -8.06 -9.15 41.98
N GLY A 102 -7.04 -9.67 42.65
CA GLY A 102 -5.72 -9.06 42.67
C GLY A 102 -4.72 -9.70 41.71
N VAL A 103 -5.00 -10.89 41.16
CA VAL A 103 -4.13 -11.59 40.22
C VAL A 103 -4.85 -11.92 38.92
N GLU A 104 -5.90 -12.74 38.96
CA GLU A 104 -6.59 -13.24 37.76
C GLU A 104 -7.18 -12.11 36.91
N ALA A 105 -8.06 -11.28 37.48
CA ALA A 105 -8.72 -10.21 36.73
C ALA A 105 -7.73 -9.17 36.15
N PRO A 106 -6.73 -8.66 36.91
CA PRO A 106 -5.68 -7.81 36.36
C PRO A 106 -4.85 -8.48 35.27
N LEU A 107 -4.48 -9.75 35.43
CA LEU A 107 -3.72 -10.49 34.42
C LEU A 107 -4.52 -10.66 33.13
N MET A 108 -5.80 -11.02 33.23
CA MET A 108 -6.69 -11.11 32.09
C MET A 108 -6.92 -9.77 31.41
N LEU A 109 -7.04 -8.68 32.18
CA LEU A 109 -7.14 -7.33 31.62
C LEU A 109 -5.87 -6.96 30.84
N LEU A 110 -4.68 -7.25 31.37
CA LEU A 110 -3.41 -6.96 30.70
C LEU A 110 -3.25 -7.78 29.41
N VAL A 111 -3.55 -9.07 29.47
CA VAL A 111 -3.45 -9.98 28.30
C VAL A 111 -4.55 -9.66 27.29
N GLY A 112 -5.76 -9.34 27.75
CA GLY A 112 -6.87 -8.89 26.90
C GLY A 112 -6.57 -7.55 26.22
N LEU A 113 -6.02 -6.57 26.93
CA LEU A 113 -5.57 -5.31 26.35
C LEU A 113 -4.50 -5.55 25.28
N ARG A 114 -3.52 -6.44 25.57
CA ARG A 114 -2.51 -6.84 24.58
C ARG A 114 -3.11 -7.53 23.37
N PHE A 115 -4.16 -8.35 23.54
CA PHE A 115 -4.75 -9.13 22.47
C PHE A 115 -5.69 -8.29 21.59
N PHE A 116 -6.56 -7.47 22.19
CA PHE A 116 -7.64 -6.78 21.47
C PHE A 116 -7.34 -5.33 21.09
N ALA A 117 -6.55 -4.61 21.89
CA ALA A 117 -6.36 -3.17 21.72
C ALA A 117 -4.95 -2.82 21.23
N VAL A 118 -3.92 -3.47 21.79
CA VAL A 118 -2.53 -3.18 21.40
C VAL A 118 -2.21 -3.92 20.11
N ARG A 119 -2.09 -3.15 19.02
CA ARG A 119 -1.62 -3.63 17.73
C ARG A 119 -0.10 -3.85 17.77
N GLN A 120 0.70 -2.91 17.27
CA GLN A 120 2.16 -2.98 17.40
C GLN A 120 2.61 -2.44 18.77
N MET A 121 3.48 -3.18 19.47
CA MET A 121 3.96 -2.77 20.81
C MET A 121 5.01 -1.66 20.73
N THR A 122 4.69 -0.49 21.29
CA THR A 122 5.66 0.59 21.52
C THR A 122 6.51 0.33 22.78
N PRO A 123 7.68 0.97 22.93
CA PRO A 123 8.50 0.86 24.14
C PRO A 123 7.73 1.25 25.42
N ALA A 124 6.89 2.29 25.34
CA ALA A 124 6.11 2.77 26.46
C ALA A 124 5.02 1.75 26.88
N MET A 125 4.32 1.17 25.90
CA MET A 125 3.33 0.11 26.15
C MET A 125 3.98 -1.15 26.72
N ALA A 126 5.14 -1.56 26.18
CA ALA A 126 5.91 -2.68 26.68
C ALA A 126 6.35 -2.48 28.14
N LEU A 127 6.79 -1.26 28.50
CA LEU A 127 7.13 -0.91 29.88
C LEU A 127 5.91 -1.00 30.80
N LEU A 128 4.76 -0.44 30.40
CA LEU A 128 3.52 -0.47 31.18
C LEU A 128 3.00 -1.89 31.42
N LEU A 129 2.91 -2.69 30.35
CA LEU A 129 2.47 -4.09 30.45
C LEU A 129 3.48 -4.94 31.21
N GLY A 130 4.77 -4.72 30.98
CA GLY A 130 5.87 -5.42 31.65
C GLY A 130 5.90 -5.16 33.15
N MET A 131 5.79 -3.89 33.58
CA MET A 131 5.77 -3.56 35.01
C MET A 131 4.53 -4.13 35.71
N ALA A 132 3.37 -4.09 35.06
CA ALA A 132 2.14 -4.62 35.61
C ALA A 132 2.20 -6.15 35.71
N GLY A 133 2.69 -6.83 34.67
CA GLY A 133 2.89 -8.29 34.66
C GLY A 133 3.87 -8.76 35.73
N LEU A 134 5.05 -8.13 35.83
CA LEU A 134 6.05 -8.43 36.88
C LEU A 134 5.49 -8.18 38.29
N GLY A 135 4.69 -7.12 38.44
CA GLY A 135 4.00 -6.81 39.69
C GLY A 135 3.00 -7.89 40.10
N VAL A 136 2.12 -8.29 39.18
CA VAL A 136 1.10 -9.33 39.41
C VAL A 136 1.75 -10.67 39.74
N LEU A 137 2.82 -11.06 39.04
CA LEU A 137 3.58 -12.28 39.33
C LEU A 137 4.21 -12.23 40.74
N SER A 138 4.74 -11.08 41.14
CA SER A 138 5.32 -10.89 42.48
C SER A 138 4.27 -10.99 43.59
N TYR A 139 3.06 -10.50 43.34
CA TYR A 139 1.95 -10.62 44.27
C TYR A 139 1.37 -12.04 44.34
N LEU A 140 1.23 -12.72 43.20
CA LEU A 140 0.90 -14.14 43.16
C LEU A 140 1.91 -14.95 43.97
N TRP A 141 3.20 -14.67 43.80
CA TRP A 141 4.24 -15.30 44.59
C TRP A 141 4.08 -15.02 46.09
N GLN A 142 3.84 -13.77 46.51
CA GLN A 142 3.58 -13.45 47.93
C GLN A 142 2.35 -14.19 48.49
N LEU A 143 1.30 -14.36 47.68
CA LEU A 143 0.07 -15.03 48.10
C LEU A 143 0.29 -16.54 48.34
N LEU A 144 1.16 -17.15 47.54
CA LEU A 144 1.52 -18.57 47.59
C LEU A 144 2.66 -18.87 48.58
N ASP A 145 3.44 -17.86 49.00
CA ASP A 145 4.58 -18.06 49.88
C ASP A 145 4.15 -18.55 51.28
N THR A 146 4.69 -19.69 51.69
CA THR A 146 4.34 -20.36 52.96
C THR A 146 5.25 -19.95 54.11
N ARG A 147 6.43 -19.37 53.82
CA ARG A 147 7.42 -18.91 54.80
C ARG A 147 7.98 -17.54 54.44
N PRO A 148 7.16 -16.48 54.53
CA PRO A 148 7.61 -15.14 54.22
C PRO A 148 8.74 -14.73 55.17
N GLY A 149 9.95 -14.51 54.63
CA GLY A 149 11.11 -14.08 55.42
C GLY A 149 12.24 -15.11 55.58
N GLU A 150 12.05 -16.36 55.14
CA GLU A 150 13.07 -17.41 55.21
C GLU A 150 13.88 -17.58 53.90
N ARG A 151 13.57 -16.76 52.88
CA ARG A 151 14.20 -16.90 51.55
C ARG A 151 15.54 -16.15 51.49
N GLY A 152 16.33 -16.42 50.44
CA GLY A 152 17.59 -15.71 50.22
C GLY A 152 17.40 -14.18 50.05
N PRO A 153 18.44 -13.37 50.31
CA PRO A 153 18.35 -11.90 50.28
C PRO A 153 17.85 -11.38 48.93
N LEU A 154 18.35 -11.91 47.82
CA LEU A 154 17.97 -11.49 46.47
C LEU A 154 16.45 -11.59 46.24
N LEU A 155 15.84 -12.71 46.61
CA LEU A 155 14.42 -12.96 46.40
C LEU A 155 13.56 -11.97 47.21
N GLU A 156 13.94 -11.66 48.44
CA GLU A 156 13.18 -10.71 49.28
C GLU A 156 13.24 -9.27 48.75
N HIS A 157 14.39 -8.86 48.20
CA HIS A 157 14.51 -7.56 47.54
C HIS A 157 13.67 -7.53 46.25
N LEU A 158 13.78 -8.56 45.40
CA LEU A 158 12.97 -8.68 44.18
C LEU A 158 11.46 -8.65 44.46
N ARG A 159 11.02 -9.25 45.57
CA ARG A 159 9.61 -9.17 46.01
C ARG A 159 9.18 -7.73 46.26
N VAL A 160 9.97 -6.96 47.01
CA VAL A 160 9.63 -5.56 47.33
C VAL A 160 9.68 -4.68 46.08
N VAL A 161 10.64 -4.89 45.18
CA VAL A 161 10.67 -4.24 43.86
C VAL A 161 9.37 -4.54 43.10
N GLY A 162 9.02 -5.81 42.93
CA GLY A 162 7.81 -6.22 42.20
C GLY A 162 6.51 -5.69 42.80
N LEU A 163 6.37 -5.70 44.13
CA LEU A 163 5.20 -5.11 44.80
C LEU A 163 5.14 -3.58 44.66
N THR A 164 6.30 -2.92 44.59
CA THR A 164 6.37 -1.47 44.34
C THR A 164 5.91 -1.17 42.91
N LEU A 165 6.35 -1.96 41.93
CA LEU A 165 5.86 -1.88 40.54
C LEU A 165 4.35 -2.14 40.46
N LEU A 166 3.84 -3.15 41.18
CA LEU A 166 2.41 -3.47 41.21
C LEU A 166 1.57 -2.33 41.78
N LEU A 167 2.01 -1.74 42.89
CA LEU A 167 1.32 -0.60 43.50
C LEU A 167 1.30 0.60 42.55
N ALA A 168 2.42 0.89 41.89
CA ALA A 168 2.50 1.95 40.90
C ALA A 168 1.56 1.69 39.70
N ALA A 169 1.58 0.49 39.13
CA ALA A 169 0.68 0.09 38.03
C ALA A 169 -0.79 0.17 38.43
N GLY A 170 -1.15 -0.33 39.62
CA GLY A 170 -2.53 -0.32 40.11
C GLY A 170 -3.05 1.09 40.37
N LEU A 171 -2.23 1.98 40.93
CA LEU A 171 -2.60 3.38 41.11
C LEU A 171 -2.74 4.11 39.77
N TYR A 172 -1.81 3.89 38.83
CA TYR A 172 -1.90 4.44 37.49
C TYR A 172 -3.19 4.01 36.79
N ALA A 173 -3.48 2.70 36.77
CA ALA A 173 -4.70 2.16 36.17
C ALA A 173 -5.96 2.67 36.88
N ALA A 174 -5.95 2.79 38.21
CA ALA A 174 -7.10 3.31 38.96
C ALA A 174 -7.41 4.77 38.63
N VAL A 175 -6.38 5.63 38.50
CA VAL A 175 -6.55 7.02 38.07
C VAL A 175 -7.05 7.08 36.62
N TRP A 176 -6.50 6.24 35.73
CA TRP A 176 -6.91 6.21 34.33
C TRP A 176 -8.36 5.75 34.16
N ILE A 177 -8.76 4.67 34.84
CA ILE A 177 -10.14 4.16 34.81
C ILE A 177 -11.12 5.15 35.44
N ALA A 178 -10.70 5.96 36.41
CA ALA A 178 -11.58 6.94 37.06
C ALA A 178 -12.20 7.94 36.07
N PHE A 179 -11.51 8.25 34.97
CA PHE A 179 -12.06 9.10 33.90
C PHE A 179 -13.33 8.50 33.27
N TYR A 180 -13.45 7.18 33.23
CA TYR A 180 -14.63 6.47 32.70
C TYR A 180 -15.60 6.05 33.81
N ALA A 181 -15.07 5.57 34.94
CA ALA A 181 -15.87 5.03 36.03
C ALA A 181 -16.74 6.09 36.72
N LEU A 182 -16.28 7.34 36.80
CA LEU A 182 -17.03 8.44 37.42
C LEU A 182 -18.33 8.79 36.65
N PRO A 183 -18.30 9.12 35.35
CA PRO A 183 -19.52 9.37 34.58
C PRO A 183 -20.39 8.12 34.48
N LEU A 184 -19.80 6.93 34.38
CA LEU A 184 -20.57 5.68 34.37
C LEU A 184 -21.29 5.42 35.69
N ALA A 185 -20.64 5.69 36.83
CA ALA A 185 -21.27 5.58 38.14
C ALA A 185 -22.45 6.55 38.29
N ALA A 186 -22.32 7.78 37.78
CA ALA A 186 -23.44 8.72 37.71
C ALA A 186 -24.59 8.16 36.86
N GLY A 187 -24.29 7.64 35.66
CA GLY A 187 -25.28 7.01 34.79
C GLY A 187 -25.95 5.77 35.40
N MET A 188 -25.21 4.97 36.18
CA MET A 188 -25.80 3.83 36.89
C MET A 188 -26.74 4.24 38.02
N VAL A 189 -26.50 5.37 38.68
CA VAL A 189 -27.44 5.92 39.67
C VAL A 189 -28.73 6.36 38.98
N ASP A 190 -28.64 7.02 37.82
CA ASP A 190 -29.80 7.41 37.03
C ASP A 190 -30.56 6.19 36.49
N LEU A 191 -29.86 5.20 35.94
CA LEU A 191 -30.43 3.94 35.47
C LEU A 191 -31.12 3.19 36.61
N ALA A 192 -30.50 3.14 37.80
CA ALA A 192 -31.10 2.49 38.96
C ALA A 192 -32.35 3.25 39.45
N ALA A 193 -32.32 4.59 39.44
CA ALA A 193 -33.47 5.41 39.80
C ALA A 193 -34.64 5.20 38.82
N GLU A 194 -34.34 5.07 37.54
CA GLU A 194 -35.33 4.84 36.49
C GLU A 194 -35.85 3.40 36.48
N LEU A 195 -34.98 2.39 36.64
CA LEU A 195 -35.41 1.01 36.86
C LEU A 195 -36.32 0.90 38.09
N LEU A 196 -35.98 1.59 39.18
CA LEU A 196 -36.83 1.62 40.37
C LEU A 196 -38.17 2.30 40.08
N HIS A 197 -38.20 3.34 39.24
CA HIS A 197 -39.42 4.00 38.79
C HIS A 197 -40.28 3.07 37.91
N THR A 198 -39.68 2.42 36.90
CA THR A 198 -40.34 1.51 35.96
C THR A 198 -40.83 0.24 36.65
N ILE A 199 -40.03 -0.37 37.54
CA ILE A 199 -40.46 -1.52 38.35
C ILE A 199 -41.60 -1.12 39.30
N ARG A 200 -41.60 0.12 39.81
CA ARG A 200 -42.66 0.60 40.71
C ARG A 200 -43.97 0.90 39.98
N PHE A 201 -43.96 1.25 38.69
CA PHE A 201 -45.16 1.70 37.97
C PHE A 201 -45.63 0.77 36.83
N GLU A 202 -44.76 -0.04 36.20
CA GLU A 202 -45.07 -0.77 34.96
C GLU A 202 -44.77 -2.29 35.02
N TRP A 203 -44.59 -2.87 36.22
CA TRP A 203 -44.20 -4.30 36.37
C TRP A 203 -45.13 -5.29 35.65
N ARG A 204 -46.43 -4.96 35.50
CA ARG A 204 -47.42 -5.78 34.78
C ARG A 204 -47.13 -5.83 33.28
N GLU A 205 -46.67 -4.73 32.68
CA GLU A 205 -46.36 -4.68 31.26
C GLU A 205 -45.06 -5.43 30.96
N ILE A 206 -44.04 -5.27 31.80
CA ILE A 206 -42.77 -6.01 31.71
C ILE A 206 -43.03 -7.52 31.77
N LEU A 207 -43.81 -8.00 32.74
CA LEU A 207 -44.13 -9.43 32.82
C LEU A 207 -44.99 -9.91 31.65
N SER A 208 -45.90 -9.09 31.13
CA SER A 208 -46.67 -9.46 29.93
C SER A 208 -45.82 -9.51 28.67
N ALA A 209 -44.82 -8.64 28.54
CA ALA A 209 -43.87 -8.63 27.42
C ALA A 209 -42.89 -9.80 27.51
N TRP A 210 -42.38 -10.13 28.71
CA TRP A 210 -41.58 -11.34 28.94
C TRP A 210 -42.39 -12.61 28.69
N TRP A 211 -43.66 -12.64 29.11
CA TRP A 211 -44.57 -13.77 28.88
C TRP A 211 -44.95 -13.92 27.41
N GLN A 212 -45.18 -12.81 26.69
CA GLN A 212 -45.39 -12.82 25.23
C GLN A 212 -44.13 -13.25 24.49
N ALA A 213 -42.95 -12.72 24.87
CA ALA A 213 -41.68 -13.14 24.29
C ALA A 213 -41.45 -14.64 24.51
N LEU A 214 -41.65 -15.18 25.72
CA LEU A 214 -41.54 -16.61 26.01
C LEU A 214 -42.57 -17.48 25.28
N ARG A 215 -43.78 -16.94 25.01
CA ARG A 215 -44.88 -17.68 24.37
C ARG A 215 -44.81 -17.65 22.85
N ASP A 216 -44.36 -16.53 22.28
CA ASP A 216 -44.25 -16.31 20.83
C ASP A 216 -42.86 -16.76 20.31
N PHE A 217 -41.92 -17.09 21.20
CA PHE A 217 -40.65 -17.77 20.90
C PHE A 217 -40.93 -19.16 20.33
N ARG A 218 -40.76 -19.31 19.00
CA ARG A 218 -41.01 -20.59 18.34
C ARG A 218 -39.82 -21.51 18.59
N TRP A 219 -40.07 -22.74 19.03
CA TRP A 219 -39.04 -23.77 19.21
C TRP A 219 -38.17 -24.05 17.97
N ARG A 220 -38.58 -23.60 16.77
CA ARG A 220 -37.77 -23.66 15.55
C ARG A 220 -36.60 -22.67 15.56
N ASP A 221 -36.74 -21.50 16.19
CA ASP A 221 -35.69 -20.47 16.24
C ASP A 221 -34.52 -20.91 17.16
N LEU A 222 -34.77 -21.82 18.11
CA LEU A 222 -33.75 -22.43 18.97
C LEU A 222 -32.85 -23.43 18.25
N LEU A 223 -33.30 -24.01 17.13
CA LEU A 223 -32.52 -24.96 16.32
C LEU A 223 -31.62 -24.22 15.32
N ASP A 224 -31.96 -22.99 14.94
CA ASP A 224 -31.17 -22.12 14.06
C ASP A 224 -30.17 -21.22 14.83
N ILE A 225 -30.36 -21.00 16.14
CA ILE A 225 -29.31 -20.43 16.99
C ILE A 225 -28.17 -21.44 17.04
N GLN A 226 -27.01 -21.07 16.49
CA GLN A 226 -25.78 -21.83 16.64
C GLN A 226 -25.65 -22.24 18.11
N TRP A 227 -25.58 -23.54 18.44
CA TRP A 227 -25.51 -24.03 19.83
C TRP A 227 -24.39 -23.37 20.66
N LEU A 228 -23.39 -22.78 19.99
CA LEU A 228 -22.31 -21.97 20.54
C LEU A 228 -22.75 -20.58 21.08
N ALA A 229 -23.80 -19.97 20.52
CA ALA A 229 -24.28 -18.63 20.88
C ALA A 229 -25.20 -18.61 22.11
N LEU A 230 -25.84 -19.75 22.44
CA LEU A 230 -26.76 -19.85 23.57
C LEU A 230 -26.07 -19.63 24.94
N PRO A 231 -24.87 -20.21 25.22
CA PRO A 231 -24.09 -19.86 26.41
C PRO A 231 -23.69 -18.38 26.43
N LEU A 232 -23.32 -17.80 25.29
CA LEU A 232 -22.96 -16.39 25.15
C LEU A 232 -24.12 -15.45 25.53
N ALA A 233 -25.34 -15.73 25.08
CA ALA A 233 -26.52 -14.94 25.40
C ALA A 233 -26.94 -15.09 26.88
N ILE A 234 -26.91 -16.31 27.42
CA ILE A 234 -27.35 -16.60 28.80
C ILE A 234 -26.32 -16.16 29.84
N LEU A 235 -25.03 -16.37 29.58
CA LEU A 235 -23.94 -16.01 30.48
C LEU A 235 -23.47 -14.55 30.28
N GLY A 236 -23.72 -13.97 29.11
CA GLY A 236 -23.33 -12.61 28.78
C GLY A 236 -24.01 -11.54 29.65
N VAL A 237 -25.29 -11.71 29.99
CA VAL A 237 -26.01 -10.76 30.85
C VAL A 237 -25.48 -10.78 32.31
N PRO A 238 -25.34 -11.94 32.98
CA PRO A 238 -24.65 -12.02 34.26
C PRO A 238 -23.22 -11.49 34.20
N LEU A 239 -22.47 -11.83 33.15
CA LEU A 239 -21.11 -11.36 32.95
C LEU A 239 -21.06 -9.83 32.83
N ALA A 240 -21.94 -9.23 32.03
CA ALA A 240 -22.03 -7.77 31.88
C ALA A 240 -22.37 -7.07 33.20
N ALA A 241 -23.30 -7.62 33.98
CA ALA A 241 -23.65 -7.09 35.30
C ALA A 241 -22.47 -7.16 36.28
N TYR A 242 -21.75 -8.29 36.31
CA TYR A 242 -20.54 -8.42 37.13
C TYR A 242 -19.44 -7.47 36.63
N THR A 243 -19.20 -7.37 35.32
CA THR A 243 -18.21 -6.48 34.71
C THR A 243 -18.50 -5.01 35.01
N ALA A 244 -19.77 -4.58 34.95
CA ALA A 244 -20.16 -3.22 35.31
C ALA A 244 -19.90 -2.91 36.80
N SER A 245 -20.19 -3.86 37.69
CA SER A 245 -19.89 -3.73 39.12
C SER A 245 -18.37 -3.70 39.40
N LEU A 246 -17.60 -4.43 38.59
CA LEU A 246 -16.15 -4.45 38.64
C LEU A 246 -15.56 -3.15 38.13
N LEU A 247 -16.03 -2.59 37.02
CA LEU A 247 -15.48 -1.36 36.46
C LEU A 247 -15.52 -0.19 37.46
N VAL A 248 -16.52 -0.16 38.35
CA VAL A 248 -16.64 0.85 39.41
C VAL A 248 -15.97 0.44 40.72
N GLY A 249 -16.10 -0.82 41.15
CA GLY A 249 -15.57 -1.29 42.44
C GLY A 249 -14.10 -1.71 42.42
N MET A 250 -13.63 -2.25 41.28
CA MET A 250 -12.29 -2.83 41.12
C MET A 250 -11.16 -1.80 41.26
N PRO A 251 -11.22 -0.58 40.69
CA PRO A 251 -10.14 0.40 40.84
C PRO A 251 -9.78 0.68 42.32
N LEU A 252 -10.81 0.74 43.17
CA LEU A 252 -10.65 0.93 44.61
C LEU A 252 -10.19 -0.34 45.32
N ALA A 253 -10.86 -1.48 45.06
CA ALA A 253 -10.56 -2.74 45.73
C ALA A 253 -9.13 -3.23 45.43
N VAL A 254 -8.71 -3.16 44.16
CA VAL A 254 -7.38 -3.58 43.71
C VAL A 254 -6.29 -2.69 44.28
N SER A 255 -6.46 -1.37 44.25
CA SER A 255 -5.50 -0.42 44.84
C SER A 255 -5.30 -0.66 46.34
N LEU A 256 -6.37 -0.95 47.08
CA LEU A 256 -6.29 -1.27 48.51
C LEU A 256 -5.60 -2.61 48.78
N LEU A 257 -5.88 -3.63 47.97
CA LEU A 257 -5.21 -4.92 48.05
C LEU A 257 -3.71 -4.78 47.81
N TYR A 258 -3.31 -4.01 46.78
CA TYR A 258 -1.92 -3.79 46.42
C TYR A 258 -1.17 -2.94 47.46
N LEU A 259 -1.81 -1.89 47.98
CA LEU A 259 -1.24 -1.09 49.06
C LEU A 259 -0.99 -1.94 50.30
N ARG A 260 -1.94 -2.80 50.66
CA ARG A 260 -1.80 -3.73 51.79
C ARG A 260 -0.67 -4.74 51.54
N ALA A 261 -0.60 -5.31 50.35
CA ALA A 261 0.43 -6.29 49.99
C ALA A 261 1.83 -5.66 50.03
N TRP A 262 1.98 -4.47 49.46
CA TRP A 262 3.20 -3.66 49.49
C TRP A 262 3.61 -3.32 50.92
N TRP A 263 2.69 -2.81 51.74
CA TRP A 263 2.97 -2.48 53.14
C TRP A 263 3.48 -3.69 53.93
N GLN A 264 2.85 -4.85 53.74
CA GLN A 264 3.30 -6.11 54.35
C GLN A 264 4.70 -6.50 53.87
N GLY A 265 4.97 -6.41 52.57
CA GLY A 265 6.30 -6.70 52.00
C GLY A 265 7.40 -5.80 52.58
N MET A 266 7.10 -4.50 52.71
CA MET A 266 8.00 -3.50 53.30
C MET A 266 8.30 -3.81 54.77
N CYS A 267 7.27 -4.14 55.57
CA CYS A 267 7.42 -4.49 56.97
C CYS A 267 8.26 -5.77 57.16
N LEU A 268 8.05 -6.79 56.31
CA LEU A 268 8.82 -8.04 56.34
C LEU A 268 10.30 -7.80 56.05
N LEU A 269 10.63 -6.95 55.06
CA LEU A 269 12.02 -6.62 54.75
C LEU A 269 12.66 -5.74 55.85
N ALA A 270 11.90 -4.79 56.40
CA ALA A 270 12.34 -3.93 57.51
C ALA A 270 12.59 -4.70 58.83
N ALA A 271 11.95 -5.85 59.01
CA ALA A 271 12.17 -6.71 60.17
C ALA A 271 13.51 -7.46 60.12
N ARG A 272 14.03 -7.70 58.90
CA ARG A 272 15.27 -8.47 58.68
C ARG A 272 16.51 -7.59 58.41
N TYR A 273 16.30 -6.41 57.84
CA TYR A 273 17.37 -5.46 57.51
C TYR A 273 17.13 -4.10 58.16
N ALA A 274 18.04 -3.14 57.98
CA ALA A 274 17.87 -1.79 58.50
C ALA A 274 16.58 -1.13 57.97
N ARG A 275 15.86 -0.43 58.85
CA ARG A 275 14.54 0.17 58.57
C ARG A 275 14.50 1.11 57.36
N TRP A 276 15.62 1.74 57.00
CA TRP A 276 15.71 2.64 55.84
C TRP A 276 15.87 1.90 54.49
N ARG A 277 16.38 0.65 54.48
CA ARG A 277 16.70 -0.08 53.25
C ARG A 277 15.47 -0.39 52.38
N PRO A 278 14.32 -0.84 52.91
CA PRO A 278 13.12 -1.05 52.10
C PRO A 278 12.62 0.25 51.47
N ALA A 279 12.66 1.35 52.22
CA ALA A 279 12.28 2.68 51.73
C ALA A 279 13.21 3.17 50.62
N ALA A 280 14.53 3.01 50.79
CA ALA A 280 15.51 3.33 49.76
C ALA A 280 15.35 2.46 48.51
N LEU A 281 15.04 1.16 48.68
CA LEU A 281 14.78 0.25 47.57
C LEU A 281 13.54 0.67 46.78
N ALA A 282 12.42 0.92 47.47
CA ALA A 282 11.18 1.37 46.82
C ALA A 282 11.38 2.73 46.11
N ALA A 283 12.05 3.68 46.76
CA ALA A 283 12.38 4.98 46.15
C ALA A 283 13.28 4.82 44.92
N GLY A 284 14.30 3.94 44.99
CA GLY A 284 15.18 3.62 43.87
C GLY A 284 14.42 2.95 42.71
N THR A 285 13.49 2.04 43.01
CA THR A 285 12.62 1.41 42.00
C THR A 285 11.73 2.44 41.32
N LEU A 286 11.10 3.35 42.08
CA LEU A 286 10.26 4.42 41.52
C LEU A 286 11.08 5.42 40.69
N ALA A 287 12.29 5.77 41.13
CA ALA A 287 13.18 6.65 40.38
C ALA A 287 13.63 6.01 39.05
N LEU A 288 14.01 4.72 39.08
CA LEU A 288 14.36 3.97 37.88
C LEU A 288 13.16 3.84 36.93
N LEU A 289 11.97 3.57 37.48
CA LEU A 289 10.74 3.51 36.70
C LEU A 289 10.43 4.86 36.04
N ALA A 290 10.56 5.97 36.76
CA ALA A 290 10.36 7.30 36.20
C ALA A 290 11.36 7.60 35.07
N LEU A 291 12.64 7.24 35.24
CA LEU A 291 13.66 7.39 34.20
C LEU A 291 13.34 6.53 32.96
N ALA A 292 12.97 5.27 33.17
CA ALA A 292 12.56 4.36 32.10
C ALA A 292 11.33 4.88 31.36
N PHE A 293 10.36 5.43 32.09
CA PHE A 293 9.13 6.01 31.51
C PHE A 293 9.43 7.26 30.69
N VAL A 294 10.29 8.16 31.18
CA VAL A 294 10.73 9.34 30.41
C VAL A 294 11.48 8.91 29.15
N GLY A 295 12.29 7.85 29.19
CA GLY A 295 12.96 7.31 28.01
C GLY A 295 11.99 6.69 27.02
N ALA A 296 11.05 5.86 27.50
CA ALA A 296 10.13 5.10 26.66
C ALA A 296 9.02 5.96 26.02
N THR A 297 8.69 7.11 26.61
CA THR A 297 7.67 8.04 26.09
C THR A 297 8.21 9.07 25.09
N ARG A 298 9.54 9.12 24.88
CA ARG A 298 10.13 9.93 23.81
C ARG A 298 9.85 9.27 22.47
N GLN A 299 9.03 9.93 21.67
CA GLN A 299 8.69 9.45 20.34
C GLN A 299 9.70 10.01 19.32
N PRO A 300 10.20 9.19 18.37
CA PRO A 300 11.32 9.55 17.51
C PRO A 300 10.97 10.57 16.41
N GLN A 301 9.70 10.68 16.02
CA GLN A 301 9.25 11.53 14.91
C GLN A 301 9.58 13.01 15.14
N GLN A 302 9.41 13.51 16.36
CA GLN A 302 9.67 14.92 16.69
C GLN A 302 11.11 15.33 16.32
N ARG A 303 12.08 14.42 16.54
CA ARG A 303 13.48 14.65 16.16
C ARG A 303 13.68 14.53 14.65
N ALA A 304 13.08 13.54 14.00
CA ALA A 304 13.23 13.34 12.56
C ALA A 304 12.68 14.53 11.76
N PHE A 305 11.49 15.00 12.11
CA PHE A 305 10.88 16.17 11.47
C PHE A 305 11.69 17.45 11.74
N ALA A 306 12.16 17.67 12.98
CA ALA A 306 13.03 18.81 13.28
C ALA A 306 14.37 18.78 12.52
N LEU A 307 14.93 17.60 12.26
CA LEU A 307 16.15 17.44 11.45
C LEU A 307 15.93 17.73 9.96
N LEU A 308 14.69 17.58 9.47
CA LEU A 308 14.30 17.74 8.08
C LEU A 308 13.50 19.02 7.81
N GLU A 309 13.27 19.86 8.82
CA GLU A 309 12.47 21.08 8.73
C GLU A 309 13.06 22.06 7.70
N ALA A 310 14.38 22.23 7.72
CA ALA A 310 15.13 23.03 6.75
C ALA A 310 16.14 22.16 5.98
N PRO A 311 16.24 22.31 4.64
CA PRO A 311 17.26 21.63 3.87
C PRO A 311 18.66 22.12 4.29
N PRO A 312 19.67 21.24 4.32
CA PRO A 312 21.03 21.63 4.67
C PRO A 312 21.58 22.66 3.67
N THR A 313 22.31 23.64 4.19
CA THR A 313 22.90 24.72 3.38
C THR A 313 24.33 24.41 2.95
N THR A 314 24.97 23.43 3.60
CA THR A 314 26.35 23.02 3.29
C THR A 314 26.50 21.50 3.16
N PRO A 315 27.53 21.02 2.43
CA PRO A 315 27.80 19.58 2.31
C PRO A 315 28.14 18.92 3.66
N ALA A 316 28.67 19.70 4.61
CA ALA A 316 29.01 19.19 5.94
C ALA A 316 27.74 18.90 6.75
N GLU A 317 26.74 19.77 6.68
CA GLU A 317 25.42 19.56 7.28
C GLU A 317 24.72 18.36 6.64
N ALA A 318 24.75 18.24 5.31
CA ALA A 318 24.18 17.08 4.62
C ALA A 318 24.84 15.76 5.09
N ARG A 319 26.17 15.71 5.23
CA ARG A 319 26.87 14.53 5.79
C ARG A 319 26.51 14.26 7.25
N ALA A 320 26.28 15.30 8.06
CA ALA A 320 25.82 15.14 9.43
C ALA A 320 24.41 14.54 9.49
N LEU A 321 23.51 14.95 8.58
CA LEU A 321 22.18 14.34 8.44
C LEU A 321 22.27 12.88 7.99
N LEU A 322 23.16 12.53 7.05
CA LEU A 322 23.39 11.13 6.67
C LEU A 322 23.82 10.27 7.87
N ALA A 323 24.63 10.81 8.78
CA ALA A 323 25.03 10.11 9.99
C ALA A 323 23.87 9.84 10.97
N GLU A 324 22.78 10.61 10.87
CA GLU A 324 21.55 10.46 11.65
C GLU A 324 20.44 9.70 10.88
N SER A 325 20.78 9.04 9.75
CA SER A 325 19.81 8.33 8.90
C SER A 325 18.92 7.36 9.68
N ASP A 326 19.46 6.60 10.63
CA ASP A 326 18.67 5.65 11.43
C ASP A 326 17.64 6.34 12.33
N ALA A 327 18.00 7.51 12.89
CA ALA A 327 17.09 8.29 13.71
C ALA A 327 15.98 8.93 12.88
N ILE A 328 16.32 9.43 11.69
CA ILE A 328 15.38 9.98 10.71
C ILE A 328 14.40 8.88 10.26
N ARG A 329 14.93 7.74 9.82
CA ARG A 329 14.16 6.55 9.42
C ARG A 329 13.20 6.12 10.52
N ALA A 330 13.68 5.95 11.75
CA ALA A 330 12.84 5.53 12.87
C ALA A 330 11.73 6.52 13.20
N GLY A 331 12.00 7.83 13.06
CA GLY A 331 11.01 8.88 13.30
C GLY A 331 9.94 8.95 12.22
N LEU A 332 10.33 8.98 10.95
CA LEU A 332 9.40 9.01 9.82
C LEU A 332 8.54 7.74 9.78
N LEU A 333 9.14 6.57 10.02
CA LEU A 333 8.40 5.31 10.09
C LEU A 333 7.44 5.24 11.29
N ASN A 334 7.74 5.94 12.40
CA ASN A 334 6.81 6.04 13.52
C ASN A 334 5.61 6.94 13.23
N ALA A 335 5.81 8.03 12.49
CA ALA A 335 4.70 8.87 12.01
C ALA A 335 3.85 8.12 10.97
N TYR A 336 4.49 7.45 10.00
CA TYR A 336 3.80 6.64 8.99
C TYR A 336 2.95 5.52 9.59
N LEU A 337 3.44 4.85 10.64
CA LEU A 337 2.75 3.77 11.33
C LEU A 337 2.01 4.21 12.61
N ALA A 338 1.66 5.50 12.74
CA ALA A 338 1.10 6.03 13.97
C ALA A 338 -0.21 5.31 14.39
N ARG A 339 -1.13 5.08 13.44
CA ARG A 339 -2.38 4.34 13.66
C ARG A 339 -2.15 2.90 14.16
N GLU A 340 -1.08 2.26 13.71
CA GLU A 340 -0.74 0.88 14.06
C GLU A 340 -0.06 0.76 15.43
N ARG A 341 0.40 1.88 16.00
CA ARG A 341 1.23 1.93 17.22
C ARG A 341 0.56 2.63 18.40
N TYR A 342 -0.36 3.56 18.15
CA TYR A 342 -0.99 4.42 19.16
C TYR A 342 -2.52 4.34 19.07
N PHE A 343 -3.21 4.63 20.18
CA PHE A 343 -4.68 4.54 20.23
C PHE A 343 -5.36 5.78 19.63
N SER A 344 -4.77 6.96 19.84
CA SER A 344 -5.27 8.23 19.34
C SER A 344 -4.11 9.25 19.37
N ALA A 345 -4.33 10.45 18.85
CA ALA A 345 -3.39 11.54 18.89
C ALA A 345 -3.71 12.53 20.03
N ARG A 346 -2.66 13.09 20.63
CA ARG A 346 -2.81 14.13 21.65
C ARG A 346 -3.43 15.40 21.02
N GLY A 347 -4.46 15.95 21.66
CA GLY A 347 -5.25 17.07 21.13
C GLY A 347 -6.52 16.60 20.41
N GLU A 348 -6.59 15.32 20.03
CA GLU A 348 -7.70 14.74 19.25
C GLU A 348 -8.52 13.72 20.06
N VAL A 349 -8.28 13.63 21.38
CA VAL A 349 -9.01 12.73 22.28
C VAL A 349 -10.40 13.30 22.61
N ARG A 350 -11.38 13.04 21.75
CA ARG A 350 -12.71 13.68 21.84
C ARG A 350 -13.70 12.91 22.71
N HIS A 351 -13.63 11.58 22.73
CA HIS A 351 -14.58 10.72 23.45
C HIS A 351 -14.66 11.02 24.96
N VAL A 352 -13.54 11.45 25.56
CA VAL A 352 -13.52 11.86 26.97
C VAL A 352 -14.29 13.16 27.17
N ALA A 353 -14.10 14.16 26.31
CA ALA A 353 -14.84 15.41 26.40
C ALA A 353 -16.35 15.15 26.24
N ASP A 354 -16.72 14.33 25.26
CA ASP A 354 -18.11 13.96 24.99
C ASP A 354 -18.76 13.21 26.15
N LEU A 355 -18.03 12.29 26.80
CA LEU A 355 -18.55 11.56 27.96
C LEU A 355 -18.91 12.48 29.12
N TYR A 356 -18.12 13.54 29.36
CA TYR A 356 -18.39 14.50 30.43
C TYR A 356 -19.37 15.61 30.04
N ARG A 357 -19.43 15.96 28.75
CA ARG A 357 -20.31 17.00 28.21
C ARG A 357 -21.72 16.48 27.94
N ASN A 358 -21.83 15.37 27.23
CA ASN A 358 -23.09 14.78 26.76
C ASN A 358 -23.59 13.66 27.68
N GLY A 359 -22.75 13.16 28.59
CA GLY A 359 -23.13 12.13 29.57
C GLY A 359 -23.87 12.68 30.80
N PRO A 360 -24.11 11.81 31.81
CA PRO A 360 -24.95 12.11 32.98
C PRO A 360 -24.51 13.32 33.81
N LEU A 361 -23.21 13.65 33.78
CA LEU A 361 -22.65 14.78 34.53
C LEU A 361 -22.87 16.14 33.83
N ALA A 362 -23.17 16.14 32.53
CA ALA A 362 -23.51 17.32 31.72
C ALA A 362 -22.66 18.58 32.01
N LEU A 363 -21.33 18.44 32.02
CA LEU A 363 -20.40 19.52 32.35
C LEU A 363 -20.32 20.58 31.23
N ALA A 364 -20.01 21.82 31.60
CA ALA A 364 -19.71 22.89 30.65
C ALA A 364 -18.48 22.54 29.78
N PRO A 365 -18.43 22.96 28.50
CA PRO A 365 -17.37 22.60 27.56
C PRO A 365 -15.95 22.84 28.09
N GLU A 366 -15.69 24.04 28.64
CA GLU A 366 -14.39 24.41 29.23
C GLU A 366 -13.92 23.50 30.38
N ARG A 367 -14.86 22.86 31.08
CA ARG A 367 -14.53 21.91 32.17
C ARG A 367 -14.29 20.52 31.61
N ALA A 368 -15.06 20.10 30.61
CA ALA A 368 -14.84 18.84 29.91
C ALA A 368 -13.46 18.83 29.23
N GLU A 369 -13.09 19.91 28.52
CA GLU A 369 -11.77 20.07 27.89
C GLU A 369 -10.62 20.03 28.90
N ARG A 370 -10.79 20.66 30.08
CA ARG A 370 -9.80 20.57 31.17
C ARG A 370 -9.61 19.14 31.68
N ILE A 371 -10.69 18.35 31.73
CA ILE A 371 -10.64 16.93 32.10
C ILE A 371 -9.93 16.14 31.00
N THR A 372 -10.24 16.39 29.73
CA THR A 372 -9.54 15.79 28.58
C THR A 372 -8.04 16.10 28.61
N ALA A 373 -7.63 17.34 28.83
CA ALA A 373 -6.22 17.71 28.93
C ALA A 373 -5.48 17.05 30.13
N LEU A 374 -6.21 16.65 31.17
CA LEU A 374 -5.66 15.83 32.26
C LEU A 374 -5.56 14.37 31.86
N TYR A 375 -6.57 13.84 31.17
CA TYR A 375 -6.56 12.49 30.61
C TYR A 375 -5.39 12.30 29.64
N GLU A 376 -5.20 13.21 28.69
CA GLU A 376 -4.12 13.13 27.69
C GLU A 376 -2.72 13.14 28.33
N ARG A 377 -2.52 13.91 29.39
CA ARG A 377 -1.25 13.91 30.14
C ARG A 377 -0.99 12.56 30.82
N LEU A 378 -2.04 11.89 31.28
CA LEU A 378 -1.91 10.56 31.88
C LEU A 378 -1.73 9.48 30.81
N ALA A 379 -2.51 9.56 29.73
CA ALA A 379 -2.53 8.61 28.62
C ALA A 379 -1.40 8.84 27.59
N SER A 380 -0.51 9.81 27.81
CA SER A 380 0.58 10.16 26.88
C SER A 380 1.45 8.98 26.40
N PRO A 381 1.67 7.87 27.15
CA PRO A 381 2.37 6.69 26.63
C PRO A 381 1.64 5.94 25.52
N LEU A 382 0.32 6.12 25.45
CA LEU A 382 -0.61 5.45 24.54
C LEU A 382 -0.98 6.34 23.35
N LEU A 383 -0.73 7.65 23.48
CA LEU A 383 -1.11 8.66 22.50
C LEU A 383 0.06 9.03 21.61
N TYR A 384 -0.20 9.15 20.32
CA TYR A 384 0.72 9.77 19.39
C TYR A 384 0.89 11.25 19.72
N GLN A 385 2.11 11.78 19.56
CA GLN A 385 2.39 13.20 19.69
C GLN A 385 2.52 13.82 18.29
N PRO A 386 1.50 14.55 17.82
CA PRO A 386 1.55 15.24 16.54
C PRO A 386 2.75 16.18 16.45
N VAL A 387 3.36 16.23 15.28
CA VAL A 387 4.40 17.19 14.90
C VAL A 387 3.75 18.53 14.56
N GLU A 388 2.62 18.50 13.84
CA GLU A 388 1.88 19.68 13.41
C GLU A 388 0.59 19.88 14.23
N ASP A 389 0.04 21.09 14.22
CA ASP A 389 -1.25 21.38 14.85
C ASP A 389 -2.38 21.12 13.84
N HIS A 390 -3.30 20.23 14.19
CA HIS A 390 -4.36 19.74 13.30
C HIS A 390 -5.75 20.30 13.65
N ALA A 391 -5.81 21.37 14.46
CA ALA A 391 -7.07 21.98 14.90
C ALA A 391 -7.99 22.44 13.73
N ASP A 392 -7.41 22.78 12.57
CA ASP A 392 -8.11 23.34 11.40
C ASP A 392 -8.10 22.42 10.16
N SER A 393 -7.86 21.11 10.34
CA SER A 393 -7.76 20.12 9.24
C SER A 393 -8.99 20.02 8.31
N GLY A 394 -10.16 20.47 8.77
CA GLY A 394 -11.41 20.37 8.02
C GLY A 394 -11.95 18.94 7.88
N LEU A 395 -11.28 17.96 8.47
CA LEU A 395 -11.72 16.56 8.50
C LEU A 395 -12.92 16.36 9.45
N PRO A 396 -13.78 15.35 9.19
CA PRO A 396 -14.91 15.04 10.05
C PRO A 396 -14.49 14.75 11.49
N ASP A 397 -15.34 15.16 12.44
CA ASP A 397 -14.98 15.17 13.86
C ASP A 397 -14.64 13.81 14.51
N TRP A 398 -14.94 12.70 13.83
CA TRP A 398 -14.69 11.34 14.29
C TRP A 398 -13.36 10.76 13.80
N GLN A 399 -12.63 11.46 12.92
CA GLN A 399 -11.30 11.05 12.45
C GLN A 399 -10.20 11.79 13.23
N ASN A 400 -9.11 11.09 13.55
CA ASN A 400 -7.88 11.72 14.04
C ASN A 400 -7.12 12.26 12.83
N ALA A 401 -7.03 13.57 12.66
CA ALA A 401 -6.38 14.18 11.50
C ALA A 401 -4.89 13.84 11.47
N ALA A 402 -4.24 13.73 12.63
CA ALA A 402 -2.84 13.32 12.71
C ALA A 402 -2.59 11.89 12.17
N PHE A 403 -3.60 11.01 12.17
CA PHE A 403 -3.49 9.67 11.57
C PHE A 403 -3.76 9.65 10.06
N VAL A 404 -4.20 10.76 9.49
CA VAL A 404 -4.48 10.91 8.05
C VAL A 404 -3.39 11.73 7.37
N GLU A 405 -3.04 12.88 7.95
CA GLU A 405 -2.14 13.86 7.32
C GLU A 405 -0.65 13.54 7.53
N GLU A 406 -0.23 13.25 8.77
CA GLU A 406 1.19 13.04 9.07
C GLU A 406 1.81 11.79 8.41
N PRO A 407 1.10 10.67 8.16
CA PRO A 407 1.66 9.59 7.35
C PRO A 407 2.02 10.04 5.93
N GLY A 408 1.20 10.87 5.29
CA GLY A 408 1.48 11.44 3.98
C GLY A 408 2.73 12.34 4.02
N LEU A 409 2.81 13.22 5.01
CA LEU A 409 3.97 14.08 5.21
C LEU A 409 5.24 13.27 5.51
N ALA A 410 5.13 12.21 6.32
CA ALA A 410 6.24 11.31 6.61
C ALA A 410 6.74 10.58 5.35
N ALA A 411 5.82 10.13 4.49
CA ALA A 411 6.14 9.49 3.22
C ALA A 411 6.86 10.46 2.26
N GLU A 412 6.40 11.71 2.16
CA GLU A 412 7.03 12.76 1.34
C GLU A 412 8.45 13.06 1.83
N ARG A 413 8.62 13.31 3.14
CA ARG A 413 9.94 13.58 3.74
C ARG A 413 10.88 12.38 3.61
N TYR A 414 10.32 11.17 3.70
CA TYR A 414 11.08 9.94 3.50
C TYR A 414 11.57 9.84 2.06
N ALA A 415 10.69 10.02 1.07
CA ALA A 415 11.04 9.99 -0.34
C ALA A 415 12.09 11.05 -0.69
N ALA A 416 11.93 12.28 -0.20
CA ALA A 416 12.89 13.36 -0.44
C ALA A 416 14.30 13.08 0.13
N PHE A 417 14.40 12.39 1.27
CA PHE A 417 15.68 12.12 1.94
C PHE A 417 16.33 10.78 1.55
N PHE A 418 15.52 9.73 1.41
CA PHE A 418 15.96 8.36 1.12
C PHE A 418 15.91 8.00 -0.36
N ASP A 419 15.29 8.83 -1.20
CA ASP A 419 15.19 8.62 -2.65
C ASP A 419 14.47 7.30 -3.01
N ALA A 420 13.47 6.97 -2.18
CA ALA A 420 12.62 5.80 -2.34
C ALA A 420 11.33 6.03 -1.54
N PRO A 421 10.17 5.57 -2.02
CA PRO A 421 8.93 5.69 -1.27
C PRO A 421 8.96 4.73 -0.05
N ILE A 422 8.35 5.18 1.06
CA ILE A 422 8.46 4.49 2.36
C ILE A 422 7.78 3.12 2.37
N ASP A 423 6.69 2.97 1.62
CA ASP A 423 5.94 1.73 1.43
C ASP A 423 6.81 0.59 0.85
N ARG A 424 7.69 0.92 -0.10
CA ARG A 424 8.63 -0.04 -0.70
C ARG A 424 9.87 -0.25 0.17
N ALA A 425 10.50 0.84 0.61
CA ALA A 425 11.74 0.76 1.37
C ALA A 425 11.57 0.07 2.73
N GLU A 426 10.41 0.26 3.38
CA GLU A 426 10.09 -0.26 4.72
C GLU A 426 9.04 -1.38 4.72
N ARG A 427 8.77 -1.98 3.55
CA ARG A 427 7.76 -3.03 3.36
C ARG A 427 7.76 -4.10 4.46
N PRO A 428 8.90 -4.70 4.88
CA PRO A 428 8.90 -5.73 5.92
C PRO A 428 8.40 -5.26 7.29
N GLU A 429 8.66 -3.99 7.64
CA GLU A 429 8.22 -3.42 8.92
C GLU A 429 6.75 -3.00 8.85
N ILE A 430 6.30 -2.50 7.69
CA ILE A 430 4.89 -2.16 7.44
C ILE A 430 4.03 -3.43 7.48
N VAL A 431 4.41 -4.50 6.77
CA VAL A 431 3.71 -5.80 6.83
C VAL A 431 3.60 -6.28 8.27
N ARG A 432 4.68 -6.23 9.05
CA ARG A 432 4.67 -6.64 10.46
C ARG A 432 3.73 -5.80 11.31
N ALA A 433 3.69 -4.48 11.09
CA ALA A 433 2.82 -3.58 11.84
C ALA A 433 1.35 -3.87 11.54
N VAL A 434 1.01 -3.98 10.24
CA VAL A 434 -0.35 -4.22 9.75
C VAL A 434 -0.88 -5.60 10.17
N GLN A 435 -0.05 -6.63 10.13
CA GLN A 435 -0.37 -7.97 10.64
C GLN A 435 -0.53 -8.03 12.17
N SER A 436 -0.14 -6.98 12.90
CA SER A 436 -0.22 -6.97 14.36
C SER A 436 -1.65 -6.69 14.84
N THR A 437 -2.60 -7.54 14.47
CA THR A 437 -3.99 -7.50 14.94
C THR A 437 -4.49 -8.91 15.26
N TRP A 438 -5.54 -9.02 16.07
CA TRP A 438 -6.20 -10.29 16.36
C TRP A 438 -7.23 -10.69 15.29
N ASN A 439 -7.69 -9.73 14.48
CA ASN A 439 -8.65 -9.96 13.42
C ASN A 439 -7.93 -10.53 12.19
N ILE A 440 -8.16 -11.83 11.91
CA ILE A 440 -7.49 -12.57 10.83
C ILE A 440 -7.82 -11.95 9.48
N ASP A 441 -9.08 -11.65 9.20
CA ASP A 441 -9.48 -11.06 7.91
C ASP A 441 -8.81 -9.70 7.71
N GLN A 442 -8.76 -8.87 8.77
CA GLN A 442 -8.07 -7.57 8.71
C GLN A 442 -6.58 -7.74 8.47
N ALA A 443 -5.91 -8.65 9.18
CA ALA A 443 -4.49 -8.94 9.01
C ALA A 443 -4.20 -9.46 7.60
N THR A 444 -5.04 -10.35 7.07
CA THR A 444 -4.86 -10.95 5.76
C THR A 444 -5.13 -9.94 4.65
N THR A 445 -6.25 -9.21 4.68
CA THR A 445 -6.55 -8.15 3.70
C THR A 445 -5.46 -7.09 3.69
N ALA A 446 -5.07 -6.59 4.85
CA ALA A 446 -4.11 -5.50 4.91
C ALA A 446 -2.67 -5.99 4.60
N ARG A 447 -2.35 -7.27 4.85
CA ARG A 447 -1.12 -7.88 4.31
C ARG A 447 -1.18 -7.98 2.79
N LEU A 448 -2.27 -8.49 2.22
CA LEU A 448 -2.42 -8.58 0.77
C LEU A 448 -2.24 -7.19 0.13
N ALA A 449 -2.77 -6.14 0.75
CA ALA A 449 -2.60 -4.76 0.31
C ALA A 449 -1.16 -4.25 0.36
N VAL A 450 -0.44 -4.49 1.44
CA VAL A 450 0.98 -4.11 1.52
C VAL A 450 1.84 -4.98 0.59
N ASP A 451 1.42 -6.21 0.33
CA ASP A 451 2.09 -7.14 -0.55
C ASP A 451 1.71 -6.96 -2.04
N ASP A 452 0.79 -6.06 -2.39
CA ASP A 452 0.24 -5.91 -3.76
C ASP A 452 -0.34 -7.24 -4.31
N ARG A 453 -0.98 -8.07 -3.45
CA ARG A 453 -1.47 -9.43 -3.76
C ARG A 453 -2.98 -9.60 -3.66
N GLU A 454 -3.75 -8.55 -3.88
CA GLU A 454 -5.21 -8.59 -3.76
C GLU A 454 -5.89 -9.32 -4.92
N VAL A 455 -5.27 -9.35 -6.09
CA VAL A 455 -5.79 -9.92 -7.34
C VAL A 455 -4.85 -11.00 -7.83
N TRP A 456 -5.38 -12.19 -8.03
CA TRP A 456 -4.64 -13.31 -8.58
C TRP A 456 -4.84 -13.40 -10.10
N LEU A 457 -3.74 -13.54 -10.84
CA LEU A 457 -3.75 -13.89 -12.25
C LEU A 457 -4.00 -15.40 -12.39
N GLU A 458 -5.22 -15.77 -12.78
CA GLU A 458 -5.65 -17.17 -12.91
C GLU A 458 -5.06 -17.82 -14.17
N SER A 459 -5.12 -17.11 -15.30
CA SER A 459 -4.59 -17.60 -16.58
C SER A 459 -4.06 -16.49 -17.46
N GLN A 460 -3.04 -16.82 -18.24
CA GLN A 460 -2.42 -15.95 -19.22
C GLN A 460 -2.22 -16.73 -20.53
N ALA A 461 -2.71 -16.20 -21.65
CA ALA A 461 -2.60 -16.80 -22.97
C ALA A 461 -2.01 -15.80 -23.97
N ILE A 462 -1.11 -16.26 -24.84
CA ILE A 462 -0.50 -15.45 -25.89
C ILE A 462 -0.81 -16.05 -27.24
N GLU A 463 -1.35 -15.23 -28.15
CA GLU A 463 -1.53 -15.55 -29.55
C GLU A 463 -0.62 -14.66 -30.41
N VAL A 464 0.06 -15.26 -31.39
CA VAL A 464 0.98 -14.56 -32.30
C VAL A 464 0.53 -14.79 -33.74
N VAL A 465 0.37 -13.70 -34.48
CA VAL A 465 0.11 -13.69 -35.92
C VAL A 465 1.31 -13.07 -36.63
N GLU A 466 2.09 -13.90 -37.34
CA GLU A 466 3.34 -13.49 -37.97
C GLU A 466 3.12 -12.97 -39.41
N HIS A 467 3.76 -11.84 -39.74
CA HIS A 467 3.66 -11.15 -41.03
C HIS A 467 5.06 -10.92 -41.64
N GLY A 468 5.89 -11.97 -41.70
CA GLY A 468 7.25 -11.88 -42.22
C GLY A 468 8.23 -11.35 -41.16
N ASP A 469 8.56 -10.06 -41.19
CA ASP A 469 9.50 -9.39 -40.28
C ASP A 469 8.86 -8.57 -39.16
N TRP A 470 7.54 -8.66 -39.03
CA TRP A 470 6.76 -8.11 -37.92
C TRP A 470 5.64 -9.10 -37.54
N ALA A 471 5.05 -8.91 -36.36
CA ALA A 471 3.95 -9.72 -35.87
C ALA A 471 2.93 -8.90 -35.08
N GLU A 472 1.67 -9.33 -35.11
CA GLU A 472 0.62 -8.90 -34.17
C GLU A 472 0.53 -9.92 -33.04
N ILE A 473 0.58 -9.44 -31.79
CA ILE A 473 0.52 -10.28 -30.59
C ILE A 473 -0.67 -9.86 -29.74
N GLU A 474 -1.52 -10.82 -29.39
CA GLU A 474 -2.62 -10.66 -28.43
C GLU A 474 -2.29 -11.40 -27.13
N LEU A 475 -2.31 -10.67 -26.01
CA LEU A 475 -2.20 -11.17 -24.66
C LEU A 475 -3.60 -11.21 -24.04
N HIS A 476 -4.04 -12.37 -23.59
CA HIS A 476 -5.30 -12.58 -22.86
C HIS A 476 -5.03 -13.01 -21.43
N GLU A 477 -5.59 -12.28 -20.47
CA GLU A 477 -5.42 -12.55 -19.04
C GLU A 477 -6.76 -12.65 -18.33
N ALA A 478 -6.84 -13.52 -17.32
CA ALA A 478 -8.01 -13.68 -16.45
C ALA A 478 -7.63 -13.45 -14.99
N TYR A 479 -8.41 -12.63 -14.29
CA TYR A 479 -8.11 -12.13 -12.95
C TYR A 479 -9.19 -12.48 -11.95
N ARG A 480 -8.78 -12.78 -10.71
CA ARG A 480 -9.70 -13.00 -9.58
C ARG A 480 -9.31 -12.21 -8.35
N ASN A 481 -10.27 -11.50 -7.78
CA ASN A 481 -10.09 -10.76 -6.55
C ASN A 481 -10.16 -11.68 -5.32
N ARG A 482 -9.14 -11.61 -4.46
CA ARG A 482 -9.04 -12.35 -3.19
C ARG A 482 -9.65 -11.59 -2.00
N THR A 483 -10.02 -10.33 -2.19
CA THR A 483 -10.54 -9.43 -1.16
C THR A 483 -12.06 -9.23 -1.28
N PHE A 484 -12.67 -8.64 -0.26
CA PHE A 484 -14.10 -8.29 -0.23
C PHE A 484 -14.41 -6.89 -0.76
N GLU A 485 -13.38 -6.18 -1.23
CA GLU A 485 -13.48 -4.83 -1.79
C GLU A 485 -13.15 -4.87 -3.27
N ARG A 486 -13.72 -3.95 -4.06
CA ARG A 486 -13.37 -3.82 -5.47
C ARG A 486 -11.92 -3.37 -5.57
N GLN A 487 -11.15 -4.04 -6.41
CA GLN A 487 -9.74 -3.75 -6.59
C GLN A 487 -9.47 -3.13 -7.95
N GLU A 488 -8.45 -2.29 -8.01
CA GLU A 488 -7.81 -1.82 -9.24
C GLU A 488 -6.48 -2.56 -9.36
N LEU A 489 -6.14 -3.06 -10.55
CA LEU A 489 -4.77 -3.51 -10.84
C LEU A 489 -4.06 -2.50 -11.74
N ILE A 490 -2.74 -2.42 -11.61
CA ILE A 490 -1.90 -1.55 -12.43
C ILE A 490 -0.66 -2.31 -12.89
N TYR A 491 -0.34 -2.18 -14.18
CA TYR A 491 0.93 -2.63 -14.74
C TYR A 491 1.72 -1.46 -15.30
N TRP A 492 3.02 -1.47 -15.02
CA TRP A 492 4.03 -0.68 -15.71
C TRP A 492 4.89 -1.65 -16.50
N PHE A 493 4.96 -1.46 -17.81
CA PHE A 493 5.76 -2.32 -18.67
C PHE A 493 6.39 -1.53 -19.80
N SER A 494 7.38 -2.14 -20.44
CA SER A 494 8.07 -1.57 -21.59
C SER A 494 8.02 -2.50 -22.80
N LEU A 495 8.00 -1.88 -23.98
CA LEU A 495 8.11 -2.55 -25.27
C LEU A 495 9.28 -1.94 -26.06
N PRO A 496 9.72 -2.56 -27.16
CA PRO A 496 10.59 -1.91 -28.14
C PRO A 496 10.01 -0.55 -28.58
N GLU A 497 10.86 0.41 -28.95
CA GLU A 497 10.41 1.79 -29.26
C GLU A 497 9.53 1.86 -30.52
N SER A 498 9.79 0.96 -31.48
CA SER A 498 9.01 0.77 -32.69
C SER A 498 7.65 0.09 -32.44
N ALA A 499 7.49 -0.66 -31.35
CA ALA A 499 6.27 -1.38 -31.06
C ALA A 499 5.11 -0.43 -30.73
N VAL A 500 3.89 -0.84 -31.09
CA VAL A 500 2.68 -0.02 -30.92
C VAL A 500 1.52 -0.84 -30.39
N LEU A 501 0.85 -0.32 -29.36
CA LEU A 501 -0.38 -0.92 -28.83
C LEU A 501 -1.56 -0.53 -29.72
N THR A 502 -2.26 -1.54 -30.21
CA THR A 502 -3.34 -1.45 -31.22
C THR A 502 -4.70 -1.88 -30.69
N GLY A 503 -4.78 -2.34 -29.43
CA GLY A 503 -6.07 -2.57 -28.80
C GLY A 503 -6.05 -3.01 -27.34
N LEU A 504 -7.17 -2.75 -26.69
CA LEU A 504 -7.44 -3.05 -25.29
C LEU A 504 -8.93 -3.44 -25.14
N TRP A 505 -9.24 -4.54 -24.47
CA TRP A 505 -10.63 -4.95 -24.24
C TRP A 505 -10.79 -5.53 -22.84
N LEU A 506 -12.00 -5.38 -22.30
CA LEU A 506 -12.41 -5.99 -21.03
C LEU A 506 -13.66 -6.84 -21.20
N GLY A 507 -13.83 -7.86 -20.37
CA GLY A 507 -15.04 -8.69 -20.36
C GLY A 507 -15.19 -9.50 -19.08
N GLU A 508 -16.43 -9.88 -18.77
CA GLU A 508 -16.76 -10.74 -17.62
C GLU A 508 -16.67 -12.25 -17.94
N SER A 509 -16.35 -12.60 -19.19
CA SER A 509 -16.20 -13.97 -19.65
C SER A 509 -15.12 -14.07 -20.72
N ALA A 510 -14.64 -15.28 -21.00
CA ALA A 510 -13.65 -15.53 -22.06
C ALA A 510 -14.20 -15.35 -23.49
N ASP A 511 -15.49 -15.03 -23.66
CA ASP A 511 -16.10 -14.80 -24.98
C ASP A 511 -15.62 -13.48 -25.61
N ARG A 512 -14.94 -13.59 -26.76
CA ARG A 512 -14.40 -12.45 -27.51
C ARG A 512 -15.48 -11.53 -28.07
N GLU A 513 -16.69 -12.03 -28.33
CA GLU A 513 -17.78 -11.19 -28.88
C GLU A 513 -18.47 -10.36 -27.81
N ALA A 514 -18.38 -10.78 -26.54
CA ALA A 514 -18.98 -10.09 -25.40
C ALA A 514 -18.09 -9.01 -24.76
N ARG A 515 -16.86 -8.83 -25.26
CA ARG A 515 -15.89 -7.88 -24.71
C ARG A 515 -16.23 -6.44 -25.08
N SER A 516 -16.06 -5.53 -24.12
CA SER A 516 -16.22 -4.09 -24.32
C SER A 516 -15.01 -3.54 -25.07
N ALA A 517 -15.26 -2.73 -26.10
CA ALA A 517 -14.23 -2.17 -26.97
C ALA A 517 -13.60 -0.90 -26.39
N PHE A 518 -12.31 -0.73 -26.67
CA PHE A 518 -11.62 0.52 -26.40
C PHE A 518 -12.06 1.64 -27.34
N ARG A 519 -11.75 2.87 -26.91
CA ARG A 519 -11.73 4.06 -27.73
C ARG A 519 -10.42 4.80 -27.50
N VAL A 520 -9.84 5.31 -28.58
CA VAL A 520 -8.67 6.20 -28.52
C VAL A 520 -9.16 7.64 -28.34
N ALA A 521 -8.66 8.31 -27.30
CA ALA A 521 -9.08 9.67 -26.94
C ALA A 521 -7.87 10.51 -26.48
N PRO A 522 -8.00 11.86 -26.46
CA PRO A 522 -6.99 12.73 -25.88
C PRO A 522 -6.63 12.27 -24.46
N ARG A 523 -5.34 12.20 -24.14
CA ARG A 523 -4.86 11.58 -22.90
C ARG A 523 -5.47 12.15 -21.61
N GLY A 524 -5.63 13.48 -21.53
CA GLY A 524 -6.19 14.17 -20.37
C GLY A 524 -7.67 13.86 -20.19
N ALA A 525 -8.43 13.90 -21.30
CA ALA A 525 -9.84 13.53 -21.32
C ALA A 525 -10.07 12.07 -20.91
N ALA A 526 -9.25 11.13 -21.40
CA ALA A 526 -9.31 9.72 -21.03
C ALA A 526 -8.99 9.51 -19.53
N GLN A 527 -7.94 10.14 -19.02
CA GLN A 527 -7.56 10.02 -17.61
C GLN A 527 -8.62 10.64 -16.68
N GLN A 528 -9.16 11.81 -17.03
CA GLN A 528 -10.22 12.43 -16.25
C GLN A 528 -11.48 11.57 -16.21
N LEU A 529 -11.91 11.00 -17.35
CA LEU A 529 -13.04 10.07 -17.37
C LEU A 529 -12.77 8.85 -16.49
N TYR A 530 -11.58 8.26 -16.60
CA TYR A 530 -11.20 7.11 -15.79
C TYR A 530 -11.37 7.41 -14.29
N ARG A 531 -10.85 8.54 -13.81
CA ARG A 531 -10.94 8.94 -12.40
C ARG A 531 -12.38 9.19 -11.95
N GLU A 532 -13.19 9.86 -12.77
CA GLU A 532 -14.61 10.07 -12.49
C GLU A 532 -15.36 8.73 -12.35
N GLU A 533 -15.02 7.73 -13.17
CA GLU A 533 -15.68 6.43 -13.20
C GLU A 533 -15.19 5.50 -12.07
N VAL A 534 -13.90 5.55 -11.71
CA VAL A 534 -13.36 4.85 -10.51
C VAL A 534 -14.02 5.38 -9.24
N GLN A 535 -14.16 6.70 -9.07
CA GLN A 535 -14.88 7.29 -7.93
C GLN A 535 -16.35 6.84 -7.88
N ARG A 536 -16.97 6.60 -9.04
CA ARG A 536 -18.33 6.07 -9.16
C ARG A 536 -18.40 4.56 -9.05
N ARG A 537 -17.26 3.88 -8.96
CA ARG A 537 -17.12 2.43 -8.90
C ARG A 537 -17.73 1.72 -10.13
N VAL A 538 -17.46 2.24 -11.32
CA VAL A 538 -17.89 1.67 -12.62
C VAL A 538 -16.66 1.12 -13.36
N ASP A 539 -16.84 0.32 -14.41
CA ASP A 539 -15.79 -0.39 -15.15
C ASP A 539 -15.14 0.46 -16.27
N PRO A 540 -13.93 0.99 -16.04
CA PRO A 540 -13.02 1.35 -17.12
C PRO A 540 -11.67 0.61 -17.03
N ALA A 541 -11.05 0.38 -18.19
CA ALA A 541 -9.60 0.20 -18.28
C ALA A 541 -8.99 1.40 -19.01
N LEU A 542 -7.79 1.79 -18.62
CA LEU A 542 -7.03 2.88 -19.20
C LEU A 542 -5.61 2.42 -19.51
N LEU A 543 -5.19 2.61 -20.76
CA LEU A 543 -3.84 2.34 -21.23
C LEU A 543 -3.22 3.63 -21.76
N GLU A 544 -2.03 3.93 -21.24
CA GLU A 544 -1.32 5.17 -21.50
C GLU A 544 0.14 4.90 -21.84
N GLN A 545 0.70 5.78 -22.66
CA GLN A 545 2.15 5.85 -22.84
C GLN A 545 2.74 6.93 -21.92
N ILE A 546 3.69 6.52 -21.08
CA ILE A 546 4.33 7.38 -20.08
C ILE A 546 5.85 7.52 -20.30
N GLY A 547 6.34 7.07 -21.44
CA GLY A 547 7.71 7.27 -21.89
C GLY A 547 7.92 6.81 -23.33
N PRO A 548 9.13 6.94 -23.90
CA PRO A 548 9.41 6.49 -25.27
C PRO A 548 9.08 5.00 -25.48
N ARG A 549 9.26 4.20 -24.43
CA ARG A 549 9.07 2.75 -24.42
C ARG A 549 8.11 2.26 -23.33
N GLN A 550 7.75 3.13 -22.39
CA GLN A 550 7.02 2.81 -21.17
C GLN A 550 5.51 3.01 -21.33
N TYR A 551 4.76 2.05 -20.82
CA TYR A 551 3.31 2.05 -20.81
C TYR A 551 2.78 1.77 -19.40
N ARG A 552 1.62 2.38 -19.10
CA ARG A 552 0.85 2.13 -17.88
C ARG A 552 -0.52 1.63 -18.26
N LEU A 553 -0.90 0.47 -17.72
CA LEU A 553 -2.23 -0.11 -17.85
C LEU A 553 -2.91 -0.13 -16.49
N ARG A 554 -4.13 0.38 -16.41
CA ARG A 554 -4.97 0.37 -15.21
C ARG A 554 -6.28 -0.31 -15.53
N VAL A 555 -6.72 -1.23 -14.67
CA VAL A 555 -7.97 -1.98 -14.86
C VAL A 555 -8.77 -1.95 -13.58
N PHE A 556 -9.99 -1.43 -13.67
CA PHE A 556 -10.93 -1.36 -12.55
C PHE A 556 -12.37 -1.53 -13.05
N PRO A 557 -13.29 -2.06 -12.22
CA PRO A 557 -13.05 -2.82 -11.01
C PRO A 557 -12.80 -4.28 -11.32
N ILE A 558 -12.03 -4.92 -10.44
CA ILE A 558 -12.03 -6.37 -10.32
C ILE A 558 -12.99 -6.69 -9.19
N GLU A 559 -14.12 -7.30 -9.55
CA GLU A 559 -15.25 -7.51 -8.64
C GLU A 559 -14.83 -8.34 -7.42
N PRO A 560 -15.32 -7.99 -6.22
CA PRO A 560 -14.87 -8.59 -4.98
C PRO A 560 -15.34 -10.03 -4.87
N ARG A 561 -14.65 -10.77 -4.02
CA ARG A 561 -15.17 -12.02 -3.49
C ARG A 561 -16.50 -11.77 -2.78
N ARG A 562 -17.48 -12.67 -2.99
CA ARG A 562 -18.82 -12.54 -2.39
C ARG A 562 -19.10 -13.70 -1.44
N ILE A 563 -19.69 -13.39 -0.30
CA ILE A 563 -20.28 -14.40 0.58
C ILE A 563 -21.75 -14.53 0.20
N ALA A 564 -22.12 -15.70 -0.31
CA ALA A 564 -23.51 -16.01 -0.61
C ALA A 564 -24.16 -16.72 0.58
N TRP A 565 -25.43 -16.40 0.83
CA TRP A 565 -26.23 -17.08 1.84
C TRP A 565 -27.01 -18.21 1.19
N ASN A 566 -26.82 -19.44 1.66
CA ASN A 566 -27.69 -20.55 1.30
C ASN A 566 -28.90 -20.57 2.24
N GLY A 567 -30.06 -20.18 1.71
CA GLY A 567 -31.33 -20.15 2.44
C GLY A 567 -31.82 -21.50 2.95
N GLU A 568 -31.40 -22.61 2.33
CA GLU A 568 -31.81 -23.97 2.73
C GLU A 568 -30.95 -24.52 3.87
N THR A 569 -29.63 -24.26 3.83
CA THR A 569 -28.71 -24.77 4.86
C THR A 569 -28.44 -23.78 5.98
N GLN A 570 -28.99 -22.56 5.90
CA GLN A 570 -28.75 -21.46 6.85
C GLN A 570 -27.24 -21.22 7.05
N ARG A 571 -26.46 -21.33 5.97
CA ARG A 571 -25.00 -21.20 6.00
C ARG A 571 -24.55 -20.23 4.92
N SER A 572 -23.62 -19.37 5.31
CA SER A 572 -22.81 -18.60 4.39
C SER A 572 -21.80 -19.52 3.70
N PHE A 573 -21.67 -19.40 2.38
CA PHE A 573 -20.60 -20.01 1.62
C PHE A 573 -19.93 -18.97 0.73
N GLU A 574 -18.69 -19.24 0.38
CA GLU A 574 -17.92 -18.40 -0.54
C GLU A 574 -18.44 -18.65 -1.97
N ALA A 575 -19.01 -17.62 -2.58
CA ALA A 575 -19.36 -17.67 -3.99
C ALA A 575 -18.10 -17.40 -4.82
N ASP A 576 -17.95 -18.15 -5.91
CA ASP A 576 -16.80 -18.00 -6.80
C ASP A 576 -16.83 -16.58 -7.42
N PRO A 577 -15.77 -15.77 -7.27
CA PRO A 577 -15.74 -14.43 -7.83
C PRO A 577 -15.79 -14.49 -9.36
N THR A 578 -16.60 -13.62 -9.99
CA THR A 578 -16.63 -13.48 -11.45
C THR A 578 -15.24 -13.05 -11.93
N PRO A 579 -14.58 -13.82 -12.82
CA PRO A 579 -13.27 -13.43 -13.33
C PRO A 579 -13.39 -12.20 -14.24
N MET A 580 -12.40 -11.31 -14.16
CA MET A 580 -12.23 -10.22 -15.10
C MET A 580 -11.27 -10.66 -16.20
N HIS A 581 -11.66 -10.52 -17.47
CA HIS A 581 -10.84 -10.83 -18.62
C HIS A 581 -10.32 -9.57 -19.29
N LEU A 582 -9.03 -9.57 -19.61
CA LEU A 582 -8.32 -8.48 -20.27
C LEU A 582 -7.68 -9.00 -21.56
N TRP A 583 -7.86 -8.27 -22.66
CA TRP A 583 -7.11 -8.49 -23.89
C TRP A 583 -6.28 -7.26 -24.23
N LEU A 584 -5.00 -7.47 -24.47
CA LEU A 584 -4.05 -6.45 -24.90
C LEU A 584 -3.45 -6.85 -26.24
N ARG A 585 -3.46 -5.96 -27.22
CA ARG A 585 -2.92 -6.25 -28.55
C ARG A 585 -1.92 -5.20 -29.00
N TYR A 586 -0.83 -5.65 -29.60
CA TYR A 586 0.23 -4.80 -30.13
C TYR A 586 0.90 -5.39 -31.36
N ALA A 587 1.50 -4.51 -32.16
CA ALA A 587 2.36 -4.88 -33.29
C ALA A 587 3.83 -4.62 -32.93
N VAL A 588 4.72 -5.51 -33.36
CA VAL A 588 6.16 -5.43 -33.07
C VAL A 588 7.00 -5.98 -34.22
N LEU A 589 8.20 -5.40 -34.42
CA LEU A 589 9.20 -5.91 -35.35
C LEU A 589 9.97 -7.10 -34.75
N ALA A 590 10.47 -7.96 -35.62
CA ALA A 590 11.34 -9.07 -35.22
C ALA A 590 12.70 -8.55 -34.73
N GLU A 591 13.17 -9.04 -33.58
CA GLU A 591 14.53 -8.81 -33.09
C GLU A 591 15.42 -10.01 -33.43
N ALA A 592 16.71 -9.75 -33.66
CA ALA A 592 17.69 -10.81 -33.87
C ALA A 592 18.03 -11.50 -32.54
N ASP A 593 17.88 -12.82 -32.48
CA ASP A 593 18.26 -13.60 -31.29
C ASP A 593 19.79 -13.75 -31.23
N PRO A 594 20.46 -13.40 -30.12
CA PRO A 594 21.87 -13.72 -29.91
C PRO A 594 22.21 -15.22 -30.08
N ALA A 595 21.26 -16.12 -29.82
CA ALA A 595 21.40 -17.56 -30.03
C ALA A 595 21.16 -17.99 -31.49
N GLY A 596 20.75 -17.06 -32.35
CA GLY A 596 20.46 -17.26 -33.77
C GLY A 596 18.97 -17.40 -34.06
N GLY A 597 18.51 -16.75 -35.12
CA GLY A 597 17.09 -16.69 -35.49
C GLY A 597 16.46 -15.32 -35.21
N ALA A 598 15.14 -15.26 -35.27
CA ALA A 598 14.37 -14.06 -34.97
C ALA A 598 13.41 -14.34 -33.82
N VAL A 599 13.19 -13.34 -32.97
CA VAL A 599 12.29 -13.41 -31.83
C VAL A 599 11.31 -12.24 -31.85
N TRP A 600 10.13 -12.47 -31.27
CA TRP A 600 9.08 -11.49 -31.07
C TRP A 600 9.14 -10.96 -29.63
N PRO A 601 9.57 -9.71 -29.41
CA PRO A 601 9.67 -9.15 -28.07
C PRO A 601 8.31 -9.07 -27.39
N LEU A 602 8.24 -9.51 -26.13
CA LEU A 602 7.04 -9.38 -25.29
C LEU A 602 7.18 -8.19 -24.34
N PRO A 603 6.06 -7.68 -23.77
CA PRO A 603 6.09 -6.68 -22.71
C PRO A 603 7.00 -7.10 -21.58
N ARG A 604 8.00 -6.25 -21.28
CA ARG A 604 8.86 -6.43 -20.11
C ARG A 604 8.26 -5.68 -18.95
N LEU A 605 7.86 -6.40 -17.91
CA LEU A 605 7.34 -5.79 -16.70
C LEU A 605 8.40 -4.91 -16.05
N ALA A 606 8.05 -3.67 -15.78
CA ALA A 606 8.83 -2.77 -14.94
C ALA A 606 8.34 -2.84 -13.50
N ASP A 607 7.02 -2.82 -13.29
CA ASP A 607 6.39 -2.93 -11.97
C ASP A 607 4.91 -3.29 -12.08
N HIS A 608 4.29 -3.70 -10.97
CA HIS A 608 2.87 -4.02 -10.89
C HIS A 608 2.28 -3.64 -9.52
N ARG A 609 0.96 -3.46 -9.45
CA ARG A 609 0.22 -3.25 -8.20
C ARG A 609 -1.04 -4.08 -8.13
N ASN A 610 -1.34 -4.52 -6.91
CA ASN A 610 -2.47 -5.34 -6.51
C ASN A 610 -2.61 -6.69 -7.22
N VAL A 611 -1.68 -7.07 -8.09
CA VAL A 611 -1.75 -8.29 -8.90
C VAL A 611 -0.59 -9.22 -8.64
N TYR A 612 -0.84 -10.53 -8.56
CA TYR A 612 0.20 -11.53 -8.41
C TYR A 612 -0.10 -12.80 -9.19
N TRP A 613 0.95 -13.54 -9.52
CA TRP A 613 0.90 -14.88 -10.11
C TRP A 613 1.77 -15.84 -9.31
N ASP A 614 1.51 -17.13 -9.47
CA ASP A 614 2.23 -18.21 -8.78
C ASP A 614 2.21 -19.49 -9.62
N SER A 615 2.62 -20.62 -9.04
CA SER A 615 2.62 -21.92 -9.74
C SER A 615 1.22 -22.42 -10.10
N GLU A 616 0.15 -21.83 -9.57
CA GLU A 616 -1.22 -22.18 -9.92
C GLU A 616 -1.71 -21.41 -11.16
N THR A 617 -1.01 -20.32 -11.55
CA THR A 617 -1.32 -19.54 -12.75
C THR A 617 -1.08 -20.39 -14.01
N VAL A 618 -2.11 -20.51 -14.85
CA VAL A 618 -2.03 -21.27 -16.11
C VAL A 618 -1.44 -20.38 -17.21
N PHE A 619 -0.35 -20.83 -17.84
CA PHE A 619 0.20 -20.16 -19.02
C PHE A 619 -0.06 -20.98 -20.28
N ASP A 620 -0.57 -20.32 -21.32
CA ASP A 620 -0.85 -20.88 -22.63
C ASP A 620 -0.13 -20.06 -23.72
N GLN A 621 0.58 -20.75 -24.62
CA GLN A 621 1.18 -20.14 -25.79
C GLN A 621 0.60 -20.80 -27.04
N SER A 622 -0.20 -20.04 -27.79
CA SER A 622 -0.84 -20.48 -29.04
C SER A 622 -1.56 -21.84 -28.92
N GLY A 623 -2.28 -22.06 -27.82
CA GLY A 623 -3.04 -23.28 -27.51
C GLY A 623 -2.23 -24.36 -26.79
N VAL A 624 -0.97 -24.11 -26.47
CA VAL A 624 -0.09 -25.05 -25.76
C VAL A 624 0.14 -24.57 -24.34
N ARG A 625 -0.33 -25.35 -23.35
CA ARG A 625 -0.06 -25.08 -21.94
C ARG A 625 1.41 -25.32 -21.60
N ILE A 626 2.03 -24.32 -20.99
CA ILE A 626 3.41 -24.39 -20.50
C ILE A 626 3.39 -24.25 -18.98
N PHE A 627 3.99 -25.20 -18.29
CA PHE A 627 4.17 -25.12 -16.84
C PHE A 627 5.35 -24.18 -16.55
N ARG A 628 5.10 -23.13 -15.77
CA ARG A 628 6.13 -22.21 -15.28
C ARG A 628 6.31 -22.38 -13.78
N ASP A 629 7.53 -22.15 -13.29
CA ASP A 629 7.80 -22.12 -11.85
C ASP A 629 7.14 -20.88 -11.20
N ALA A 630 6.81 -20.99 -9.90
CA ALA A 630 6.15 -19.93 -9.13
C ALA A 630 6.94 -18.59 -9.07
N SER A 631 8.22 -18.61 -9.44
CA SER A 631 9.10 -17.42 -9.47
C SER A 631 9.41 -16.95 -10.90
N SER A 632 8.59 -17.33 -11.89
CA SER A 632 8.78 -16.89 -13.27
C SER A 632 8.36 -15.43 -13.47
N ASP A 633 9.07 -14.74 -14.37
CA ASP A 633 8.72 -13.40 -14.82
C ASP A 633 7.28 -13.38 -15.37
N TRP A 634 6.61 -12.22 -15.30
CA TRP A 634 5.24 -12.03 -15.81
C TRP A 634 5.04 -12.63 -17.20
N LEU A 635 5.98 -12.36 -18.10
CA LEU A 635 6.08 -12.90 -19.45
C LEU A 635 7.55 -13.26 -19.76
N PRO A 636 7.81 -14.25 -20.64
CA PRO A 636 9.17 -14.44 -21.15
C PRO A 636 9.65 -13.19 -21.92
N ALA A 637 10.96 -12.99 -22.04
CA ALA A 637 11.49 -11.77 -22.67
C ALA A 637 11.08 -11.61 -24.15
N ALA A 638 10.94 -12.73 -24.87
CA ALA A 638 10.51 -12.81 -26.26
C ALA A 638 10.03 -14.23 -26.60
N LEU A 639 9.32 -14.38 -27.72
CA LEU A 639 8.94 -15.68 -28.29
C LEU A 639 9.75 -15.97 -29.56
N PRO A 640 10.19 -17.21 -29.81
CA PRO A 640 10.87 -17.55 -31.06
C PRO A 640 9.90 -17.45 -32.24
N ALA A 641 10.36 -16.91 -33.37
CA ALA A 641 9.60 -16.92 -34.60
C ALA A 641 9.37 -18.35 -35.10
N SER A 642 8.17 -18.63 -35.60
CA SER A 642 7.78 -19.96 -36.09
C SER A 642 8.49 -20.32 -37.39
N ALA A 643 8.88 -19.32 -38.17
CA ALA A 643 9.61 -19.45 -39.42
C ALA A 643 10.87 -18.57 -39.44
N MET A 644 11.76 -18.84 -40.40
CA MET A 644 12.97 -18.03 -40.58
C MET A 644 12.61 -16.65 -41.14
N THR A 645 12.58 -15.66 -40.25
CA THR A 645 12.30 -14.26 -40.58
C THR A 645 13.53 -13.58 -41.19
N ARG A 646 13.32 -12.78 -42.25
CA ARG A 646 14.35 -11.91 -42.84
C ARG A 646 13.84 -10.47 -42.83
N PRO A 647 14.63 -9.50 -42.31
CA PRO A 647 14.26 -8.09 -42.36
C PRO A 647 13.99 -7.62 -43.79
N THR A 648 12.87 -6.92 -44.00
CA THR A 648 12.43 -6.40 -45.31
C THR A 648 12.21 -4.88 -45.25
N SER A 649 12.21 -4.23 -46.41
CA SER A 649 11.90 -2.80 -46.48
C SER A 649 10.41 -2.59 -46.71
N HIS A 650 9.81 -1.67 -45.97
CA HIS A 650 8.39 -1.33 -46.00
C HIS A 650 8.19 0.12 -46.46
N ARG A 651 7.11 0.37 -47.21
CA ARG A 651 6.74 1.71 -47.68
C ARG A 651 5.24 1.91 -47.57
N ILE A 652 4.84 2.88 -46.76
CA ILE A 652 3.44 3.29 -46.64
C ILE A 652 3.26 4.67 -47.24
N ASP A 653 2.41 4.78 -48.27
CA ASP A 653 2.06 6.05 -48.92
C ASP A 653 0.84 6.68 -48.25
N LEU A 654 1.00 7.91 -47.75
CA LEU A 654 -0.02 8.66 -47.03
C LEU A 654 -0.85 9.52 -48.00
N ALA A 655 -2.11 9.76 -47.63
CA ALA A 655 -3.04 10.55 -48.45
C ALA A 655 -2.62 12.01 -48.69
N ASP A 656 -1.73 12.54 -47.85
CA ASP A 656 -1.21 13.92 -47.92
C ASP A 656 0.01 14.08 -48.86
N GLY A 657 0.39 13.01 -49.57
CA GLY A 657 1.51 13.03 -50.52
C GLY A 657 2.88 12.83 -49.86
N ARG A 658 2.93 12.28 -48.64
CA ARG A 658 4.15 11.82 -47.97
C ARG A 658 4.16 10.30 -47.90
N SER A 659 5.35 9.72 -47.69
CA SER A 659 5.54 8.29 -47.51
C SER A 659 6.40 8.02 -46.27
N VAL A 660 6.03 7.01 -45.50
CA VAL A 660 6.85 6.46 -44.42
C VAL A 660 7.60 5.26 -44.96
N LEU A 661 8.92 5.27 -44.80
CA LEU A 661 9.81 4.19 -45.22
C LEU A 661 10.48 3.58 -43.98
N ALA A 662 10.44 2.27 -43.86
CA ALA A 662 11.21 1.51 -42.89
C ALA A 662 12.13 0.55 -43.65
N ARG A 663 13.44 0.69 -43.52
CA ARG A 663 14.39 -0.25 -44.13
C ARG A 663 15.32 -0.84 -43.07
N PRO A 664 15.74 -2.09 -43.19
CA PRO A 664 16.74 -2.65 -42.28
C PRO A 664 18.02 -1.81 -42.30
N ALA A 665 18.60 -1.58 -41.13
CA ALA A 665 19.85 -0.85 -40.98
C ALA A 665 21.02 -1.69 -41.52
N ASP A 666 21.93 -1.05 -42.25
CA ASP A 666 23.15 -1.68 -42.74
C ASP A 666 24.38 -1.28 -41.92
N ALA A 667 25.55 -1.82 -42.28
CA ALA A 667 26.80 -1.54 -41.57
C ALA A 667 27.21 -0.05 -41.66
N ASN A 668 26.81 0.67 -42.71
CA ASN A 668 27.07 2.10 -42.80
C ASN A 668 26.14 2.88 -41.87
N ASP A 669 24.88 2.49 -41.73
CA ASP A 669 23.94 3.10 -40.78
C ASP A 669 24.37 2.94 -39.31
N LEU A 670 25.18 1.95 -39.00
CA LEU A 670 25.72 1.72 -37.64
C LEU A 670 27.12 2.30 -37.42
N ALA A 671 27.74 2.91 -38.44
CA ALA A 671 29.08 3.45 -38.34
C ALA A 671 29.12 4.74 -37.50
N ALA A 672 30.27 5.01 -36.87
CA ALA A 672 30.50 6.27 -36.16
C ALA A 672 30.46 7.47 -37.13
N SER A 673 29.94 8.62 -36.69
CA SER A 673 29.91 9.86 -37.48
C SER A 673 31.31 10.44 -37.71
N ALA A 674 31.54 11.22 -38.76
CA ALA A 674 32.81 11.93 -38.97
C ALA A 674 32.75 13.35 -38.39
N GLY A 675 33.85 13.82 -37.80
CA GLY A 675 34.01 15.21 -37.35
C GLY A 675 33.88 15.44 -35.82
N PRO A 676 34.17 16.66 -35.35
CA PRO A 676 34.30 17.01 -33.94
C PRO A 676 32.99 16.80 -33.17
N LEU A 677 32.99 16.04 -32.06
CA LEU A 677 31.80 15.75 -31.25
C LEU A 677 31.72 16.60 -29.97
N ARG A 678 30.62 17.33 -29.79
CA ARG A 678 30.37 18.17 -28.60
C ARG A 678 29.28 17.56 -27.73
N LEU A 679 29.63 17.03 -26.57
CA LEU A 679 28.67 16.39 -25.65
C LEU A 679 28.50 17.19 -24.36
N ALA A 680 27.25 17.30 -23.90
CA ALA A 680 26.93 17.67 -22.52
C ALA A 680 26.49 16.42 -21.76
N LEU A 681 27.16 16.08 -20.67
CA LEU A 681 26.75 15.03 -19.75
C LEU A 681 26.21 15.66 -18.47
N VAL A 682 24.94 15.40 -18.18
CA VAL A 682 24.28 15.76 -16.92
C VAL A 682 24.34 14.55 -16.01
N ILE A 683 24.94 14.71 -14.85
CA ILE A 683 25.16 13.66 -13.87
C ILE A 683 24.15 13.84 -12.76
N ASP A 684 23.32 12.82 -12.58
CA ASP A 684 22.45 12.67 -11.42
C ASP A 684 23.30 12.35 -10.17
N SER A 685 23.13 13.12 -9.11
CA SER A 685 23.77 12.89 -7.81
C SER A 685 22.77 12.65 -6.68
N SER A 686 21.60 12.13 -7.04
CA SER A 686 20.64 11.56 -6.11
C SER A 686 21.27 10.45 -5.24
N ARG A 687 20.58 10.06 -4.17
CA ARG A 687 21.09 9.03 -3.25
C ARG A 687 21.13 7.65 -3.91
N SER A 688 20.13 7.31 -4.73
CA SER A 688 20.03 6.02 -5.43
C SER A 688 21.23 5.75 -6.37
N MET A 689 21.71 6.81 -7.03
CA MET A 689 22.89 6.79 -7.90
C MET A 689 24.19 6.35 -7.20
N ALA A 690 24.24 6.35 -5.85
CA ALA A 690 25.41 5.91 -5.10
C ALA A 690 25.78 4.44 -5.36
N VAL A 691 24.83 3.58 -5.76
CA VAL A 691 25.11 2.17 -6.09
C VAL A 691 25.68 2.05 -7.51
N HIS A 692 25.32 2.97 -8.41
CA HIS A 692 25.70 3.01 -9.83
C HIS A 692 27.02 3.77 -10.10
N ARG A 693 27.82 4.02 -9.06
CA ARG A 693 29.10 4.77 -9.15
C ARG A 693 30.08 4.22 -10.19
N GLU A 694 30.20 2.90 -10.27
CA GLU A 694 31.11 2.24 -11.23
C GLU A 694 30.60 2.37 -12.66
N ALA A 695 29.30 2.17 -12.88
CA ALA A 695 28.66 2.36 -14.18
C ALA A 695 28.76 3.82 -14.66
N LEU A 696 28.61 4.78 -13.75
CA LEU A 696 28.80 6.20 -14.03
C LEU A 696 30.25 6.51 -14.43
N ALA A 697 31.24 5.94 -13.73
CA ALA A 697 32.65 6.08 -14.09
C ALA A 697 32.90 5.57 -15.51
N ALA A 698 32.43 4.35 -15.81
CA ALA A 698 32.57 3.72 -17.12
C ALA A 698 31.88 4.52 -18.23
N ALA A 699 30.69 5.07 -17.99
CA ALA A 699 29.99 5.91 -18.94
C ALA A 699 30.77 7.21 -19.22
N VAL A 700 31.26 7.89 -18.19
CA VAL A 700 32.04 9.12 -18.39
C VAL A 700 33.36 8.83 -19.11
N ASP A 701 34.06 7.74 -18.78
CA ASP A 701 35.29 7.34 -19.47
C ASP A 701 35.04 6.98 -20.94
N ALA A 702 33.95 6.26 -21.23
CA ALA A 702 33.54 5.97 -22.60
C ALA A 702 33.21 7.26 -23.38
N ALA A 703 32.53 8.24 -22.77
CA ALA A 703 32.29 9.54 -23.40
C ALA A 703 33.59 10.31 -23.66
N ARG A 704 34.56 10.28 -22.72
CA ARG A 704 35.89 10.91 -22.91
C ARG A 704 36.64 10.28 -24.07
N ALA A 705 36.75 8.96 -24.10
CA ALA A 705 37.41 8.23 -25.17
C ALA A 705 36.77 8.58 -26.53
N ARG A 706 35.43 8.60 -26.55
CA ARG A 706 34.66 8.88 -27.76
C ARG A 706 34.85 10.29 -28.30
N VAL A 707 34.97 11.29 -27.42
CA VAL A 707 35.24 12.70 -27.79
C VAL A 707 36.71 12.89 -28.19
N ALA A 708 37.64 12.18 -27.55
CA ALA A 708 39.06 12.21 -27.88
C ALA A 708 39.34 11.68 -29.30
N ASP A 709 38.70 10.56 -29.66
CA ASP A 709 38.85 9.93 -30.98
C ASP A 709 38.36 10.82 -32.14
N GLN A 710 37.31 11.62 -31.90
CA GLN A 710 36.70 12.47 -32.94
C GLN A 710 37.16 13.93 -32.93
N GLY A 711 37.95 14.33 -31.93
CA GLY A 711 38.44 15.70 -31.78
C GLY A 711 37.33 16.71 -31.48
N GLY A 712 36.74 16.64 -30.28
CA GLY A 712 35.64 17.54 -29.86
C GLY A 712 35.78 18.08 -28.44
N SER A 713 34.63 18.33 -27.77
CA SER A 713 34.60 18.84 -26.39
C SER A 713 33.55 18.10 -25.55
N LEU A 714 33.94 17.73 -24.33
CA LEU A 714 33.06 17.13 -23.33
C LEU A 714 32.81 18.16 -22.23
N GLU A 715 31.55 18.40 -21.88
CA GLU A 715 31.17 19.21 -20.72
C GLU A 715 30.41 18.36 -19.72
N LEU A 716 30.79 18.45 -18.44
CA LEU A 716 30.11 17.75 -17.34
C LEU A 716 29.31 18.74 -16.50
N TYR A 717 28.07 18.37 -16.19
CA TYR A 717 27.14 19.12 -15.35
C TYR A 717 26.71 18.23 -14.20
N GLN A 718 26.94 18.68 -12.97
CA GLN A 718 26.45 18.01 -11.77
C GLN A 718 25.11 18.61 -11.39
N ALA A 719 24.05 17.81 -11.50
CA ALA A 719 22.77 18.12 -10.89
C ALA A 719 22.78 17.64 -9.44
N THR A 720 22.17 18.40 -8.54
CA THR A 720 22.21 18.15 -7.09
C THR A 720 20.84 18.36 -6.46
N SER A 721 20.44 17.46 -5.56
CA SER A 721 19.21 17.63 -4.77
C SER A 721 19.27 18.88 -3.91
N ALA A 722 18.12 19.49 -3.63
CA ALA A 722 17.98 20.61 -2.71
C ALA A 722 18.55 20.28 -1.31
N TYR A 723 18.55 19.00 -0.92
CA TYR A 723 19.08 18.56 0.36
C TYR A 723 20.57 18.19 0.35
N SER A 724 21.28 18.40 -0.75
CA SER A 724 22.73 18.13 -0.81
C SER A 724 23.59 19.20 -0.12
N GLY A 725 23.00 20.39 0.15
CA GLY A 725 23.74 21.59 0.57
C GLY A 725 24.78 22.05 -0.45
N GLN A 726 24.62 21.65 -1.72
CA GLN A 726 25.46 22.05 -2.85
C GLN A 726 24.58 22.67 -3.92
N ALA A 727 25.09 23.74 -4.54
CA ALA A 727 24.49 24.27 -5.75
C ALA A 727 24.90 23.41 -6.96
N PRO A 728 24.02 23.24 -7.95
CA PRO A 728 24.36 22.61 -9.23
C PRO A 728 25.55 23.34 -9.86
N ARG A 729 26.46 22.59 -10.50
CA ARG A 729 27.70 23.19 -11.04
C ARG A 729 28.26 22.41 -12.21
N ARG A 730 29.12 23.07 -12.98
CA ARG A 730 29.94 22.43 -14.02
C ARG A 730 31.17 21.78 -13.39
N LEU A 731 31.55 20.61 -13.92
CA LEU A 731 32.73 19.85 -13.49
C LEU A 731 33.80 19.83 -14.59
N ASP A 732 35.06 19.70 -14.20
CA ASP A 732 36.17 19.48 -15.12
C ASP A 732 36.19 18.00 -15.56
N PRO A 733 36.01 17.72 -16.87
CA PRO A 733 36.05 16.34 -17.36
C PRO A 733 37.38 15.63 -17.11
N ALA A 734 38.52 16.32 -17.09
CA ALA A 734 39.83 15.67 -17.01
C ALA A 734 40.13 15.10 -15.60
N GLY A 735 39.61 15.74 -14.56
CA GLY A 735 39.82 15.37 -13.16
C GLY A 735 38.59 14.79 -12.46
N PHE A 736 37.53 14.46 -13.21
CA PHE A 736 36.29 13.97 -12.60
C PHE A 736 36.43 12.55 -12.06
N ASP A 737 36.15 12.41 -10.76
CA ASP A 737 36.08 11.17 -10.01
C ASP A 737 34.68 11.02 -9.38
N PRO A 738 33.86 10.04 -9.80
CA PRO A 738 32.56 9.76 -9.19
C PRO A 738 32.61 9.48 -7.69
N ALA A 739 33.72 8.94 -7.17
CA ALA A 739 33.85 8.66 -5.74
C ALA A 739 33.89 9.94 -4.88
N GLY A 740 34.25 11.08 -5.49
CA GLY A 740 34.26 12.39 -4.84
C GLY A 740 32.88 13.07 -4.78
N LEU A 741 31.86 12.52 -5.44
CA LEU A 741 30.50 13.08 -5.43
C LEU A 741 29.78 12.82 -4.11
N LEU A 742 29.00 13.80 -3.65
CA LEU A 742 28.05 13.61 -2.56
C LEU A 742 26.71 13.20 -3.16
N TYR A 743 26.39 11.91 -3.04
CA TYR A 743 25.10 11.36 -3.42
C TYR A 743 24.11 11.59 -2.29
N PHE A 744 23.08 12.40 -2.53
CA PHE A 744 22.13 12.81 -1.49
C PHE A 744 20.78 13.21 -2.06
N GLY A 745 19.71 12.77 -1.38
CA GLY A 745 18.33 13.16 -1.65
C GLY A 745 17.79 12.61 -2.95
N GLY A 746 16.49 12.78 -3.18
CA GLY A 746 15.86 12.44 -4.45
C GLY A 746 15.85 13.61 -5.44
N GLN A 747 15.83 13.28 -6.73
CA GLN A 747 15.64 14.22 -7.84
C GLN A 747 14.81 13.59 -8.95
N ASN A 748 13.82 14.32 -9.46
CA ASN A 748 13.09 13.88 -10.65
C ASN A 748 13.81 14.34 -11.94
N PRO A 749 13.56 13.70 -13.10
CA PRO A 749 14.19 14.08 -14.37
C PRO A 749 13.98 15.55 -14.77
N ALA A 750 12.82 16.12 -14.47
CA ALA A 750 12.50 17.52 -14.76
C ALA A 750 13.46 18.49 -14.05
N GLU A 751 13.78 18.24 -12.78
CA GLU A 751 14.76 19.01 -12.01
C GLU A 751 16.16 18.92 -12.61
N LEU A 752 16.59 17.73 -13.06
CA LEU A 752 17.88 17.55 -13.72
C LEU A 752 18.00 18.45 -14.96
N LEU A 753 16.93 18.53 -15.75
CA LEU A 753 16.88 19.36 -16.97
C LEU A 753 16.84 20.86 -16.67
N LEU A 754 16.08 21.27 -15.65
CA LEU A 754 16.04 22.67 -15.20
C LEU A 754 17.41 23.15 -14.70
N GLN A 755 18.13 22.31 -13.94
CA GLN A 755 19.46 22.62 -13.46
C GLN A 755 20.48 22.66 -14.60
N TYR A 756 20.37 21.75 -15.57
CA TYR A 756 21.20 21.77 -16.77
C TYR A 756 21.02 23.05 -17.57
N ASP A 757 19.78 23.44 -17.88
CA ASP A 757 19.48 24.63 -18.68
C ASP A 757 20.07 25.91 -18.05
N ALA A 758 19.92 26.04 -16.73
CA ALA A 758 20.51 27.14 -15.97
C ALA A 758 22.05 27.18 -16.03
N LEU A 759 22.73 26.04 -16.07
CA LEU A 759 24.19 25.93 -16.12
C LEU A 759 24.78 25.99 -17.54
N ALA A 760 24.00 25.58 -18.54
CA ALA A 760 24.43 25.52 -19.93
C ALA A 760 24.55 26.92 -20.56
N GLU A 761 23.76 27.89 -20.09
CA GLU A 761 23.79 29.30 -20.52
C GLU A 761 23.72 29.46 -22.06
N GLY A 762 22.96 28.58 -22.73
CA GLY A 762 22.81 28.60 -24.19
C GLY A 762 24.01 28.09 -24.99
N ARG A 763 24.97 27.38 -24.37
CA ARG A 763 26.04 26.67 -25.09
C ARG A 763 25.44 25.63 -26.04
N GLN A 764 26.12 25.43 -27.18
CA GLN A 764 25.66 24.51 -28.22
C GLN A 764 26.40 23.18 -28.14
N HIS A 765 25.63 22.09 -28.12
CA HIS A 765 26.09 20.71 -28.09
C HIS A 765 25.48 19.93 -29.25
N ASP A 766 26.12 18.83 -29.65
CA ASP A 766 25.55 17.89 -30.62
C ASP A 766 24.49 16.99 -29.96
N ALA A 767 24.63 16.72 -28.64
CA ALA A 767 23.67 15.98 -27.84
C ALA A 767 23.82 16.32 -26.35
N VAL A 768 22.71 16.22 -25.61
CA VAL A 768 22.66 16.29 -24.14
C VAL A 768 22.32 14.91 -23.61
N LEU A 769 23.18 14.35 -22.76
CA LEU A 769 23.01 13.02 -22.16
C LEU A 769 22.86 13.15 -20.66
N VAL A 770 21.72 12.75 -20.12
CA VAL A 770 21.44 12.68 -18.68
C VAL A 770 21.73 11.26 -18.21
N LEU A 771 22.70 11.09 -17.32
CA LEU A 771 23.08 9.81 -16.72
C LEU A 771 22.34 9.66 -15.38
N THR A 772 21.44 8.68 -15.29
CA THR A 772 20.57 8.44 -14.12
C THR A 772 20.31 6.94 -13.95
N ASP A 773 19.61 6.52 -12.90
CA ASP A 773 19.24 5.13 -12.61
C ASP A 773 17.75 4.82 -12.78
N GLY A 774 16.93 5.82 -13.06
CA GLY A 774 15.50 5.64 -13.37
C GLY A 774 14.55 5.65 -12.17
N SER A 775 15.05 5.96 -10.96
CA SER A 775 14.26 6.05 -9.72
C SER A 775 13.38 7.32 -9.61
N GLY A 776 13.66 8.36 -10.39
CA GLY A 776 13.06 9.69 -10.23
C GLY A 776 11.58 9.86 -10.65
N PHE A 777 10.94 8.85 -11.26
CA PHE A 777 9.52 8.95 -11.65
C PHE A 777 8.56 9.01 -10.45
N GLU A 778 8.90 8.30 -9.37
CA GLU A 778 8.03 8.17 -8.19
C GLU A 778 8.04 9.42 -7.30
N LEU A 779 8.95 10.37 -7.58
CA LEU A 779 9.12 11.61 -6.84
C LEU A 779 8.16 12.73 -7.30
N GLY A 780 7.35 12.48 -8.34
CA GLY A 780 6.38 13.44 -8.85
C GLY A 780 6.97 14.45 -9.85
N ALA A 781 6.13 15.37 -10.33
CA ALA A 781 6.47 16.34 -11.36
C ALA A 781 7.12 17.59 -10.76
N SER A 782 7.87 18.29 -11.61
CA SER A 782 8.28 19.66 -11.33
C SER A 782 7.09 20.61 -11.51
N GLU A 783 6.90 21.53 -10.56
CA GLU A 783 5.97 22.67 -10.70
C GLU A 783 6.38 23.65 -11.81
N ARG A 784 7.65 23.58 -12.26
CA ARG A 784 8.20 24.43 -13.30
C ARG A 784 8.19 23.73 -14.64
N ALA A 785 7.86 24.48 -15.69
CA ALA A 785 7.91 24.02 -17.07
C ALA A 785 9.32 23.52 -17.45
N VAL A 786 9.37 22.31 -18.01
CA VAL A 786 10.62 21.66 -18.40
C VAL A 786 11.17 22.28 -19.69
N PRO A 787 12.45 22.71 -19.72
CA PRO A 787 13.05 23.29 -20.92
C PRO A 787 13.26 22.22 -22.00
N ILE A 788 13.12 22.59 -23.28
CA ILE A 788 13.38 21.72 -24.44
C ILE A 788 14.74 22.09 -25.04
N PRO A 789 15.80 21.29 -24.82
CA PRO A 789 17.14 21.60 -25.29
C PRO A 789 17.23 21.71 -26.81
N ALA A 790 18.06 22.62 -27.33
CA ALA A 790 18.33 22.77 -28.77
C ALA A 790 18.79 21.46 -29.41
N ALA A 791 19.68 20.75 -28.72
CA ALA A 791 20.23 19.47 -29.11
C ALA A 791 19.35 18.29 -28.65
N PRO A 792 19.44 17.12 -29.31
CA PRO A 792 18.76 15.89 -28.87
C PRO A 792 19.06 15.53 -27.41
N LEU A 793 18.01 15.32 -26.63
CA LEU A 793 18.07 14.95 -25.22
C LEU A 793 17.97 13.43 -25.03
N TRP A 794 19.00 12.83 -24.44
CA TRP A 794 19.08 11.40 -24.16
C TRP A 794 19.06 11.13 -22.66
N LEU A 795 18.06 10.39 -22.20
CA LEU A 795 18.03 9.83 -20.85
C LEU A 795 18.71 8.46 -20.88
N VAL A 796 19.90 8.39 -20.31
CA VAL A 796 20.73 7.19 -20.25
C VAL A 796 20.62 6.58 -18.87
N HIS A 797 19.91 5.47 -18.78
CA HIS A 797 19.74 4.72 -17.55
C HIS A 797 20.90 3.74 -17.40
N LEU A 798 21.67 3.90 -16.33
CA LEU A 798 22.84 3.08 -16.05
C LEU A 798 22.43 1.65 -15.67
N ASP A 799 23.32 0.69 -15.95
CA ASP A 799 23.11 -0.75 -15.72
C ASP A 799 21.87 -1.35 -16.40
N GLY A 800 21.37 -0.72 -17.46
CA GLY A 800 20.25 -1.25 -18.27
C GLY A 800 18.89 -1.16 -17.59
N GLN A 801 18.75 -0.38 -16.51
CA GLN A 801 17.47 -0.16 -15.85
C GLN A 801 16.52 0.60 -16.79
N ILE A 802 15.23 0.30 -16.70
CA ILE A 802 14.18 1.03 -17.44
C ILE A 802 13.30 1.68 -16.38
N PRO A 803 13.15 3.03 -16.38
CA PRO A 803 12.31 3.70 -15.41
C PRO A 803 10.84 3.32 -15.66
N LEU A 804 10.00 3.50 -14.63
CA LEU A 804 8.55 3.31 -14.75
C LEU A 804 7.94 4.21 -15.82
N GLY A 805 8.44 5.45 -15.95
CA GLY A 805 7.98 6.45 -16.90
C GLY A 805 8.67 7.79 -16.68
N TYR A 806 8.08 8.84 -17.24
CA TYR A 806 8.50 10.23 -17.10
C TYR A 806 7.28 11.12 -16.87
N ASP A 807 7.49 12.26 -16.21
CA ASP A 807 6.49 13.33 -16.22
C ASP A 807 6.29 13.88 -17.64
N ASP A 808 5.13 14.50 -17.87
CA ASP A 808 4.72 14.99 -19.19
C ASP A 808 5.69 16.01 -19.78
N GLY A 809 6.27 16.88 -18.94
CA GLY A 809 7.23 17.90 -19.36
C GLY A 809 8.54 17.27 -19.84
N THR A 810 9.09 16.32 -19.09
CA THR A 810 10.28 15.57 -19.48
C THR A 810 10.04 14.74 -20.74
N LEU A 811 8.90 14.04 -20.85
CA LEU A 811 8.57 13.25 -22.03
C LEU A 811 8.46 14.13 -23.28
N ALA A 812 7.78 15.28 -23.17
CA ALA A 812 7.69 16.25 -24.25
C ALA A 812 9.08 16.78 -24.65
N ALA A 813 9.97 17.06 -23.69
CA ALA A 813 11.34 17.51 -23.96
C ALA A 813 12.18 16.44 -24.69
N ILE A 814 12.07 15.17 -24.30
CA ILE A 814 12.74 14.05 -24.99
C ILE A 814 12.28 13.98 -26.45
N GLN A 815 10.96 13.99 -26.68
CA GLN A 815 10.41 13.84 -28.03
C GLN A 815 10.68 15.04 -28.93
N ALA A 816 10.45 16.26 -28.42
CA ALA A 816 10.57 17.49 -29.20
C ALA A 816 12.03 17.88 -29.50
N SER A 817 12.99 17.45 -28.67
CA SER A 817 14.42 17.65 -28.95
C SER A 817 14.95 16.68 -30.03
N GLY A 818 14.21 15.62 -30.36
CA GLY A 818 14.66 14.56 -31.26
C GLY A 818 15.61 13.57 -30.59
N GLY A 819 15.63 13.52 -29.26
CA GLY A 819 16.37 12.54 -28.49
C GLY A 819 15.54 11.30 -28.13
N GLY A 820 15.91 10.62 -27.06
CA GLY A 820 15.31 9.33 -26.68
C GLY A 820 15.75 8.82 -25.32
N MET A 821 15.48 7.53 -25.08
CA MET A 821 15.93 6.82 -23.88
C MET A 821 16.83 5.65 -24.29
N ALA A 822 17.90 5.42 -23.53
CA ALA A 822 18.79 4.27 -23.73
C ALA A 822 19.19 3.64 -22.40
N GLY A 823 19.28 2.30 -22.37
CA GLY A 823 19.81 1.56 -21.20
C GLY A 823 21.35 1.52 -21.14
N SER A 824 22.04 2.21 -22.06
CA SER A 824 23.49 2.37 -22.01
C SER A 824 23.94 3.58 -22.82
N LEU A 825 25.10 4.14 -22.44
CA LEU A 825 25.71 5.23 -23.18
C LEU A 825 26.03 4.82 -24.64
N ALA A 826 26.48 3.59 -24.85
CA ALA A 826 26.84 3.09 -26.18
C ALA A 826 25.64 3.09 -27.13
N ALA A 827 24.46 2.67 -26.65
CA ALA A 827 23.23 2.71 -27.43
C ALA A 827 22.80 4.14 -27.79
N ALA A 828 22.91 5.09 -26.85
CA ALA A 828 22.64 6.50 -27.12
C ALA A 828 23.61 7.08 -28.16
N LEU A 829 24.91 6.83 -28.01
CA LEU A 829 25.95 7.32 -28.94
C LEU A 829 25.75 6.80 -30.36
N SER A 830 25.33 5.53 -30.53
CA SER A 830 25.03 4.96 -31.85
C SER A 830 23.91 5.72 -32.57
N ARG A 831 22.81 6.06 -31.86
CA ARG A 831 21.71 6.85 -32.43
C ARG A 831 22.11 8.30 -32.69
N ILE A 832 22.95 8.89 -31.83
CA ILE A 832 23.53 10.23 -32.08
C ILE A 832 24.39 10.22 -33.35
N ASP A 833 25.23 9.21 -33.55
CA ASP A 833 26.06 9.09 -34.74
C ASP A 833 25.24 9.00 -36.02
N PHE A 834 24.18 8.18 -36.00
CA PHE A 834 23.25 8.06 -37.10
C PHE A 834 22.61 9.41 -37.43
N ALA A 835 22.07 10.11 -36.43
CA ALA A 835 21.41 11.41 -36.63
C ALA A 835 22.36 12.46 -37.23
N ARG A 836 23.61 12.51 -36.77
CA ARG A 836 24.63 13.43 -37.29
C ARG A 836 24.99 13.13 -38.75
N ARG A 837 25.17 11.85 -39.10
CA ARG A 837 25.45 11.44 -40.49
C ARG A 837 24.27 11.74 -41.41
N ALA A 838 23.07 11.38 -40.99
CA ALA A 838 21.83 11.63 -41.73
C ALA A 838 21.60 13.12 -42.04
N GLY A 839 22.05 14.04 -41.16
CA GLY A 839 22.02 15.47 -41.42
C GLY A 839 23.08 15.98 -42.39
N SER A 840 24.18 15.25 -42.58
CA SER A 840 25.32 15.63 -43.43
C SER A 840 25.31 14.98 -44.82
N GLU A 841 24.82 13.74 -44.90
CA GLU A 841 24.64 12.99 -46.14
C GLU A 841 23.30 13.41 -46.73
N GLY A 842 23.31 14.30 -47.72
CA GLY A 842 22.11 14.83 -48.37
C GLY A 842 21.06 13.75 -48.62
N GLY A 843 20.00 13.74 -47.81
CA GLY A 843 18.89 12.80 -47.91
C GLY A 843 17.97 13.14 -49.08
N VAL A 844 16.86 12.39 -49.18
CA VAL A 844 15.79 12.74 -50.12
C VAL A 844 15.33 14.18 -49.81
N PRO A 845 15.32 15.10 -50.81
CA PRO A 845 14.87 16.47 -50.59
C PRO A 845 13.49 16.49 -49.91
N GLY A 846 13.33 17.34 -48.90
CA GLY A 846 12.08 17.43 -48.14
C GLY A 846 11.84 16.31 -47.12
N THR A 847 12.83 15.47 -46.80
CA THR A 847 12.74 14.52 -45.66
C THR A 847 12.37 15.26 -44.38
N LEU A 848 11.26 14.87 -43.76
CA LEU A 848 10.74 15.49 -42.54
C LEU A 848 11.48 14.98 -41.30
N ALA A 849 11.72 13.67 -41.22
CA ALA A 849 12.43 13.02 -40.13
C ALA A 849 13.11 11.74 -40.61
N ARG A 850 14.24 11.40 -39.98
CA ARG A 850 14.96 10.14 -40.18
C ARG A 850 15.56 9.69 -38.85
N ASP A 851 15.40 8.42 -38.50
CA ASP A 851 15.89 7.87 -37.22
C ASP A 851 16.27 6.39 -37.36
N LEU A 852 17.09 5.90 -36.43
CA LEU A 852 17.47 4.49 -36.29
C LEU A 852 16.78 3.93 -35.03
N ILE A 853 15.81 3.05 -35.23
CA ILE A 853 14.99 2.48 -34.14
C ILE A 853 14.88 0.96 -34.36
N ASP A 854 15.21 0.20 -33.32
CA ASP A 854 15.10 -1.27 -33.27
C ASP A 854 15.66 -2.00 -34.52
N GLY A 855 16.82 -1.52 -35.02
CA GLY A 855 17.50 -2.12 -36.17
C GLY A 855 16.99 -1.68 -37.54
N TYR A 856 16.03 -0.74 -37.60
CA TYR A 856 15.50 -0.19 -38.84
C TYR A 856 15.78 1.31 -38.94
N VAL A 857 16.09 1.76 -40.16
CA VAL A 857 16.12 3.16 -40.53
C VAL A 857 14.73 3.57 -40.98
N TRP A 858 14.12 4.43 -40.18
CA TRP A 858 12.81 5.01 -40.44
C TRP A 858 12.97 6.40 -41.06
N SER A 859 12.15 6.71 -42.07
CA SER A 859 12.14 8.05 -42.68
C SER A 859 10.75 8.47 -43.15
N VAL A 860 10.45 9.76 -43.06
CA VAL A 860 9.25 10.37 -43.63
C VAL A 860 9.68 11.32 -44.74
N VAL A 861 9.25 11.05 -45.96
CA VAL A 861 9.69 11.75 -47.17
C VAL A 861 8.50 12.14 -48.07
N PRO A 862 8.61 13.15 -48.93
CA PRO A 862 7.57 13.46 -49.91
C PRO A 862 7.45 12.34 -50.96
N THR A 863 6.25 11.83 -51.21
CA THR A 863 6.01 10.73 -52.17
C THR A 863 6.45 11.10 -53.58
N ALA A 864 6.33 12.37 -53.97
CA ALA A 864 6.73 12.86 -55.28
C ALA A 864 8.24 12.69 -55.56
N GLU A 865 9.08 12.79 -54.51
CA GLU A 865 10.53 12.61 -54.61
C GLU A 865 10.93 11.13 -54.76
N LEU A 866 10.03 10.21 -54.40
CA LEU A 866 10.21 8.76 -54.60
C LEU A 866 9.81 8.29 -56.00
N ALA A 867 9.00 9.07 -56.73
CA ALA A 867 8.52 8.72 -58.07
C ALA A 867 9.61 8.79 -59.16
N GLY A 868 10.72 9.47 -58.90
CA GLY A 868 11.89 9.56 -59.80
C GLY A 868 12.98 8.49 -59.56
N SER A 869 12.84 7.66 -58.52
CA SER A 869 13.86 6.71 -58.05
C SER A 869 13.46 5.24 -58.24
N VAL A 870 12.64 4.93 -59.25
CA VAL A 870 12.04 3.60 -59.50
C VAL A 870 13.08 2.48 -59.74
N ASP A 871 14.36 2.80 -59.95
CA ASP A 871 15.43 1.81 -60.19
C ASP A 871 16.41 1.61 -59.01
N ARG A 872 16.14 2.13 -57.80
CA ARG A 872 17.05 1.98 -56.64
C ARG A 872 16.36 1.76 -55.30
N LEU A 873 15.49 0.75 -55.21
CA LEU A 873 15.47 -0.03 -53.97
C LEU A 873 16.62 -1.05 -54.09
N PRO A 874 17.62 -1.06 -53.20
CA PRO A 874 18.69 -2.04 -53.30
C PRO A 874 18.11 -3.44 -53.10
N GLU A 875 18.14 -4.28 -54.14
CA GLU A 875 17.92 -5.71 -53.99
C GLU A 875 18.91 -6.28 -52.95
N PRO A 876 18.48 -7.19 -52.07
CA PRO A 876 19.40 -7.89 -51.19
C PRO A 876 20.44 -8.64 -52.04
N ALA A 877 21.72 -8.39 -51.79
CA ALA A 877 22.81 -9.05 -52.49
C ALA A 877 22.68 -10.58 -52.38
N LEU A 878 22.30 -11.24 -53.47
CA LEU A 878 22.30 -12.69 -53.57
C LEU A 878 23.75 -13.20 -53.49
N PRO A 879 24.10 -14.11 -52.56
CA PRO A 879 25.37 -14.81 -52.64
C PRO A 879 25.37 -15.73 -53.87
N SER A 880 26.48 -15.73 -54.59
CA SER A 880 26.75 -16.57 -55.75
C SER A 880 26.45 -18.06 -55.48
N ARG A 881 25.59 -18.66 -56.31
CA ARG A 881 25.28 -20.10 -56.35
C ARG A 881 26.56 -20.96 -56.43
N PRO A 882 26.69 -22.03 -55.63
CA PRO A 882 27.55 -23.17 -55.99
C PRO A 882 26.86 -24.02 -57.05
N GLU A 883 27.64 -24.60 -57.97
CA GLU A 883 27.20 -25.53 -59.02
C GLU A 883 26.42 -26.74 -58.47
N PRO A 884 25.41 -27.28 -59.20
CA PRO A 884 24.68 -28.46 -58.79
C PRO A 884 25.45 -29.75 -59.11
N ALA A 885 25.68 -30.59 -58.10
CA ALA A 885 26.03 -31.99 -58.28
C ALA A 885 24.76 -32.84 -58.55
N PRO A 886 24.85 -33.98 -59.26
CA PRO A 886 23.70 -34.66 -59.85
C PRO A 886 22.93 -35.54 -58.85
N LEU A 887 21.60 -35.58 -59.02
CA LEU A 887 20.68 -36.51 -58.35
C LEU A 887 20.68 -37.90 -59.02
N PRO A 888 20.37 -38.97 -58.26
CA PRO A 888 19.77 -40.18 -58.81
C PRO A 888 18.26 -40.30 -58.48
N THR A 889 17.52 -40.66 -59.53
CA THR A 889 16.21 -41.34 -59.69
C THR A 889 15.94 -42.45 -58.65
N ALA A 890 14.72 -42.91 -58.32
CA ALA A 890 13.33 -42.80 -58.78
C ALA A 890 12.41 -43.18 -57.56
N ILE A 891 11.08 -43.04 -57.55
CA ILE A 891 10.10 -44.03 -58.04
C ILE A 891 8.64 -43.52 -57.77
N SER A 892 7.85 -43.49 -58.84
CA SER A 892 6.39 -43.76 -59.02
C SER A 892 5.24 -42.88 -58.48
N ALA A 893 4.42 -42.45 -59.45
CA ALA A 893 3.01 -41.98 -59.39
C ALA A 893 1.99 -43.16 -59.27
N PRO A 894 0.65 -42.97 -59.28
CA PRO A 894 -0.17 -42.45 -60.42
C PRO A 894 -1.20 -41.34 -60.03
N GLU A 895 -1.42 -40.29 -60.84
CA GLU A 895 -2.47 -40.10 -61.88
C GLU A 895 -3.94 -40.15 -61.40
N ASP A 896 -4.66 -39.02 -61.45
CA ASP A 896 -5.78 -38.80 -62.41
C ASP A 896 -6.53 -37.46 -62.18
N GLY A 897 -6.91 -36.79 -63.28
CA GLY A 897 -8.13 -35.97 -63.36
C GLY A 897 -8.00 -34.46 -63.60
N ALA A 898 -7.87 -34.03 -64.86
CA ALA A 898 -8.26 -32.69 -65.32
C ALA A 898 -9.76 -32.69 -65.73
N PRO A 899 -10.46 -31.54 -65.88
CA PRO A 899 -10.27 -30.70 -67.08
C PRO A 899 -10.48 -29.17 -66.94
N GLU A 900 -9.83 -28.46 -67.87
CA GLU A 900 -10.30 -27.30 -68.67
C GLU A 900 -10.52 -25.90 -68.04
N ASP A 901 -9.57 -25.02 -68.38
CA ASP A 901 -9.71 -23.57 -68.58
C ASP A 901 -10.35 -23.27 -69.96
N PRO A 902 -10.99 -22.10 -70.18
CA PRO A 902 -10.27 -21.10 -70.99
C PRO A 902 -10.54 -19.63 -70.63
N GLY A 903 -9.49 -18.80 -70.62
CA GLY A 903 -9.58 -17.46 -71.25
C GLY A 903 -8.78 -16.30 -70.66
N VAL A 904 -7.44 -16.34 -70.81
CA VAL A 904 -6.50 -15.24 -71.15
C VAL A 904 -6.85 -13.79 -70.76
N GLY A 905 -5.97 -13.16 -69.96
CA GLY A 905 -5.84 -11.70 -69.86
C GLY A 905 -4.55 -11.24 -69.17
N ALA A 906 -3.55 -10.87 -69.99
CA ALA A 906 -2.44 -9.93 -69.77
C ALA A 906 -1.75 -9.82 -68.38
N GLY A 907 -0.43 -10.04 -68.37
CA GLY A 907 0.43 -9.95 -67.20
C GLY A 907 0.46 -8.59 -66.52
N GLY A 908 0.27 -8.61 -65.20
CA GLY A 908 0.78 -7.64 -64.25
C GLY A 908 1.98 -8.25 -63.51
N LEU A 909 3.04 -7.46 -63.37
CA LEU A 909 4.16 -7.73 -62.45
C LEU A 909 3.60 -7.98 -61.03
N PRO A 910 4.26 -8.81 -60.20
CA PRO A 910 3.81 -9.02 -58.83
C PRO A 910 3.83 -7.69 -58.07
N GLN A 911 2.65 -7.22 -57.66
CA GLN A 911 2.54 -6.23 -56.58
C GLN A 911 3.17 -6.86 -55.31
N PRO A 912 3.92 -6.10 -54.50
CA PRO A 912 4.36 -6.59 -53.20
C PRO A 912 3.13 -7.02 -52.39
N ALA A 913 3.25 -8.17 -51.75
CA ALA A 913 2.19 -8.85 -51.01
C ALA A 913 1.55 -7.94 -49.96
N ASP A 914 0.22 -7.99 -49.87
CA ASP A 914 -0.67 -7.39 -48.87
C ASP A 914 0.04 -6.75 -47.65
N GLU A 915 0.33 -5.45 -47.72
CA GLU A 915 0.84 -4.60 -46.63
C GLU A 915 -0.23 -4.28 -45.56
N ALA A 916 -1.30 -5.08 -45.47
CA ALA A 916 -2.39 -4.86 -44.54
C ALA A 916 -1.92 -5.05 -43.08
N GLY A 917 -1.66 -3.95 -42.37
CA GLY A 917 -1.39 -3.92 -40.92
C GLY A 917 -0.10 -3.22 -40.49
N PHE A 918 0.89 -3.07 -41.38
CA PHE A 918 2.15 -2.35 -41.09
C PHE A 918 1.92 -0.83 -40.90
N ASP A 919 0.78 -0.33 -41.40
CA ASP A 919 0.32 1.06 -41.26
C ASP A 919 0.38 1.57 -39.82
N THR A 920 0.10 0.72 -38.83
CA THR A 920 0.12 1.10 -37.40
C THR A 920 1.53 1.44 -36.90
N LEU A 921 2.54 0.67 -37.30
CA LEU A 921 3.95 0.93 -37.00
C LEU A 921 4.43 2.20 -37.72
N ALA A 922 4.04 2.36 -38.99
CA ALA A 922 4.35 3.55 -39.78
C ALA A 922 3.72 4.83 -39.20
N ALA A 923 2.46 4.75 -38.76
CA ALA A 923 1.73 5.87 -38.15
C ALA A 923 2.38 6.34 -36.84
N ARG A 924 2.88 5.40 -36.02
CA ARG A 924 3.63 5.75 -34.82
C ARG A 924 4.87 6.58 -35.15
N PHE A 925 5.64 6.18 -36.17
CA PHE A 925 6.81 6.96 -36.60
C PHE A 925 6.42 8.33 -37.18
N LEU A 926 5.34 8.40 -37.96
CA LEU A 926 4.81 9.66 -38.47
C LEU A 926 4.48 10.65 -37.34
N ILE A 927 3.83 10.19 -36.27
CA ILE A 927 3.49 11.03 -35.11
C ILE A 927 4.76 11.55 -34.41
N LEU A 928 5.79 10.72 -34.27
CA LEU A 928 7.08 11.15 -33.72
C LEU A 928 7.76 12.20 -34.62
N ALA A 929 7.73 12.00 -35.95
CA ALA A 929 8.25 12.94 -36.93
C ALA A 929 7.52 14.29 -36.87
N GLU A 930 6.20 14.27 -36.80
CA GLU A 930 5.35 15.48 -36.69
C GLU A 930 5.55 16.19 -35.36
N THR A 931 5.70 15.45 -34.26
CA THR A 931 6.02 16.02 -32.95
C THR A 931 7.33 16.81 -33.00
N ARG A 932 8.36 16.27 -33.66
CA ARG A 932 9.64 16.95 -33.86
C ARG A 932 9.50 18.19 -34.76
N ALA A 933 8.72 18.10 -35.84
CA ALA A 933 8.46 19.22 -36.75
C ALA A 933 7.59 20.32 -36.13
N ALA A 934 6.75 19.96 -35.16
CA ALA A 934 5.90 20.86 -34.38
C ALA A 934 6.63 21.49 -33.18
N ARG A 935 7.96 21.30 -33.05
CA ARG A 935 8.77 21.90 -31.99
C ARG A 935 8.44 23.39 -31.80
N GLY A 936 8.13 23.79 -30.57
CA GLY A 936 7.76 25.16 -30.20
C GLY A 936 6.32 25.58 -30.59
N ARG A 937 5.52 24.65 -31.12
CA ARG A 937 4.07 24.78 -31.34
C ARG A 937 3.25 23.70 -30.60
N LEU A 938 3.92 22.83 -29.83
CA LEU A 938 3.27 21.77 -29.06
C LEU A 938 2.47 22.30 -27.85
N ASP A 939 2.64 23.58 -27.53
CA ASP A 939 1.78 24.36 -26.65
C ASP A 939 0.42 24.71 -27.30
N ARG A 940 0.32 24.58 -28.63
CA ARG A 940 -0.91 24.84 -29.37
C ARG A 940 -1.74 23.58 -29.48
N ILE A 941 -2.94 23.68 -28.97
CA ILE A 941 -3.96 22.64 -28.95
C ILE A 941 -4.23 22.08 -30.36
N GLU A 942 -4.22 22.91 -31.41
CA GLU A 942 -4.50 22.45 -32.78
C GLU A 942 -3.43 21.50 -33.32
N ALA A 943 -2.18 21.65 -32.88
CA ALA A 943 -1.10 20.73 -33.26
C ALA A 943 -1.30 19.37 -32.59
N LEU A 944 -1.72 19.35 -31.33
CA LEU A 944 -2.02 18.12 -30.58
C LEU A 944 -3.26 17.41 -31.14
N ASP A 945 -4.29 18.16 -31.57
CA ASP A 945 -5.46 17.58 -32.24
C ASP A 945 -5.10 16.85 -33.53
N ALA A 946 -4.17 17.40 -34.33
CA ALA A 946 -3.72 16.76 -35.57
C ALA A 946 -3.00 15.43 -35.27
N LEU A 947 -2.14 15.40 -34.25
CA LEU A 947 -1.46 14.17 -33.81
C LEU A 947 -2.46 13.14 -33.26
N GLN A 948 -3.43 13.60 -32.46
CA GLN A 948 -4.49 12.77 -31.91
C GLN A 948 -5.38 12.18 -33.01
N ALA A 949 -5.66 12.92 -34.08
CA ALA A 949 -6.48 12.44 -35.19
C ALA A 949 -5.82 11.23 -35.88
N ILE A 950 -4.51 11.31 -36.14
CA ILE A 950 -3.74 10.19 -36.71
C ILE A 950 -3.78 8.98 -35.77
N ALA A 951 -3.58 9.19 -34.47
CA ALA A 951 -3.62 8.12 -33.49
C ALA A 951 -5.01 7.46 -33.38
N ALA A 952 -6.08 8.26 -33.42
CA ALA A 952 -7.45 7.77 -33.35
C ALA A 952 -7.89 7.02 -34.61
N GLU A 953 -7.47 7.48 -35.80
CA GLU A 953 -7.74 6.82 -37.07
C GLU A 953 -7.09 5.43 -37.14
N GLN A 954 -5.85 5.32 -36.65
CA GLN A 954 -5.08 4.07 -36.66
C GLN A 954 -5.32 3.19 -35.43
N GLY A 955 -6.08 3.70 -34.44
CA GLY A 955 -6.37 2.97 -33.22
C GLY A 955 -5.12 2.69 -32.39
N ILE A 956 -4.20 3.65 -32.23
CA ILE A 956 -2.92 3.47 -31.54
C ILE A 956 -2.76 4.36 -30.28
N VAL A 957 -2.00 3.86 -29.30
CA VAL A 957 -1.59 4.64 -28.12
C VAL A 957 -0.34 5.47 -28.42
N THR A 958 -0.34 6.72 -28.00
CA THR A 958 0.79 7.64 -28.14
C THR A 958 0.96 8.49 -26.88
N PRO A 959 2.03 9.30 -26.75
CA PRO A 959 2.15 10.19 -25.59
C PRO A 959 1.09 11.30 -25.51
N TYR A 960 0.24 11.46 -26.53
CA TYR A 960 -0.88 12.40 -26.56
C TYR A 960 -2.26 11.72 -26.58
N SER A 961 -2.28 10.39 -26.71
CA SER A 961 -3.48 9.58 -26.98
C SER A 961 -3.52 8.36 -26.07
N SER A 962 -4.62 8.17 -25.36
CA SER A 962 -4.82 7.00 -24.48
C SER A 962 -5.95 6.12 -25.00
N MET A 963 -5.87 4.82 -24.72
CA MET A 963 -6.98 3.88 -24.94
C MET A 963 -7.77 3.75 -23.65
N ILE A 964 -9.09 3.96 -23.74
CA ILE A 964 -10.00 3.75 -22.62
C ILE A 964 -11.13 2.79 -23.03
N VAL A 965 -11.40 1.79 -22.21
CA VAL A 965 -12.52 0.86 -22.41
C VAL A 965 -13.77 1.46 -21.78
N LEU A 966 -14.85 1.50 -22.57
CA LEU A 966 -16.14 2.07 -22.16
C LEU A 966 -17.21 0.97 -22.23
N VAL A 967 -18.02 0.86 -21.19
CA VAL A 967 -19.05 -0.20 -21.04
C VAL A 967 -20.47 0.33 -21.21
N ASN A 968 -20.68 1.65 -21.19
CA ASN A 968 -22.02 2.23 -21.28
C ASN A 968 -22.07 3.56 -22.06
N THR A 969 -23.26 3.91 -22.57
CA THR A 969 -23.50 5.11 -23.39
C THR A 969 -23.12 6.41 -22.68
N ARG A 970 -23.32 6.50 -21.36
CA ARG A 970 -23.00 7.70 -20.58
C ARG A 970 -21.50 8.00 -20.60
N GLN A 971 -20.66 6.96 -20.49
CA GLN A 971 -19.22 7.11 -20.58
C GLN A 971 -18.78 7.63 -21.94
N HIS A 972 -19.40 7.15 -23.04
CA HIS A 972 -19.15 7.68 -24.38
C HIS A 972 -19.48 9.18 -24.49
N GLU A 973 -20.67 9.60 -24.02
CA GLU A 973 -21.09 11.00 -24.04
C GLU A 973 -20.18 11.89 -23.16
N ARG A 974 -19.77 11.39 -21.99
CA ARG A 974 -18.86 12.10 -21.10
C ARG A 974 -17.47 12.26 -21.72
N LEU A 975 -16.94 11.22 -22.37
CA LEU A 975 -15.68 11.29 -23.09
C LEU A 975 -15.74 12.31 -24.24
N ASP A 976 -16.87 12.36 -24.96
CA ASP A 976 -17.08 13.34 -26.04
C ASP A 976 -17.11 14.79 -25.54
N ALA A 977 -17.60 15.01 -24.32
CA ALA A 977 -17.57 16.32 -23.68
C ALA A 977 -16.13 16.67 -23.28
N LEU A 978 -15.44 15.79 -22.55
CA LEU A 978 -14.07 16.00 -22.10
C LEU A 978 -13.08 16.16 -23.26
N SER A 979 -13.31 15.47 -24.37
CA SER A 979 -12.49 15.60 -25.58
C SER A 979 -12.62 16.95 -26.28
N LYS A 980 -13.54 17.83 -25.85
CA LYS A 980 -13.70 19.20 -26.36
C LYS A 980 -13.16 20.25 -25.38
N ASP A 981 -12.81 19.84 -24.17
CA ASP A 981 -12.30 20.75 -23.15
C ASP A 981 -10.88 21.24 -23.51
N PRO A 982 -10.50 22.46 -23.08
CA PRO A 982 -9.20 23.05 -23.43
C PRO A 982 -8.01 22.27 -22.83
N ASP A 983 -8.23 21.60 -21.71
CA ASP A 983 -7.25 20.80 -20.96
C ASP A 983 -7.24 19.31 -21.36
N ARG A 984 -7.92 18.92 -22.46
CA ARG A 984 -8.04 17.51 -22.90
C ARG A 984 -6.72 16.75 -23.11
N PHE A 985 -5.59 17.45 -23.20
CA PHE A 985 -4.25 16.88 -23.31
C PHE A 985 -3.40 17.06 -22.04
N GLU A 986 -3.90 17.77 -21.04
CA GLU A 986 -3.22 17.94 -19.75
C GLU A 986 -3.62 16.77 -18.85
N ARG A 987 -2.62 16.02 -18.36
CA ARG A 987 -2.83 14.96 -17.38
C ARG A 987 -2.59 15.49 -15.99
N GLU A 988 -3.39 15.01 -15.04
CA GLU A 988 -3.00 15.14 -13.64
C GLU A 988 -1.90 14.11 -13.36
N LEU A 989 -0.78 14.58 -12.82
CA LEU A 989 0.34 13.71 -12.54
C LEU A 989 0.11 12.98 -11.23
N GLU A 990 -0.03 11.67 -11.32
CA GLU A 990 -0.15 10.78 -10.17
C GLU A 990 1.17 10.01 -10.06
N ALA A 991 1.97 10.31 -9.04
CA ALA A 991 3.15 9.50 -8.73
C ALA A 991 2.72 8.05 -8.44
N ALA A 992 3.56 7.06 -8.73
CA ALA A 992 3.23 5.66 -8.49
C ALA A 992 2.74 5.43 -7.04
N GLY A 993 3.33 6.10 -6.04
CA GLY A 993 2.89 6.04 -4.64
C GLY A 993 1.61 6.83 -4.28
N GLN A 994 1.07 7.67 -5.16
CA GLN A 994 -0.11 8.53 -4.93
C GLN A 994 -1.38 8.00 -5.59
N THR A 995 -1.30 6.95 -6.44
CA THR A 995 -2.46 6.46 -7.23
C THR A 995 -3.53 5.71 -6.41
N THR A 996 -3.32 5.50 -5.11
CA THR A 996 -4.30 4.90 -4.19
C THR A 996 -4.16 5.45 -2.78
N GLU A 997 -5.27 5.48 -2.04
CA GLU A 997 -5.28 5.72 -0.59
C GLU A 997 -4.26 4.78 0.08
N SER A 998 -3.54 5.28 1.09
CA SER A 998 -2.55 4.47 1.83
C SER A 998 -3.12 3.07 2.13
N PRO A 999 -2.34 1.98 2.04
CA PRO A 999 -2.81 0.65 2.46
C PRO A 999 -3.29 0.60 3.93
N LEU A 1000 -3.05 1.68 4.69
CA LEU A 1000 -3.52 1.92 6.06
C LEU A 1000 -4.81 2.75 6.16
N ALA A 1001 -5.31 3.32 5.05
CA ALA A 1001 -6.41 4.29 5.01
C ALA A 1001 -7.80 3.63 5.12
N VAL A 1002 -7.97 2.39 4.68
CA VAL A 1002 -9.30 1.77 4.60
C VAL A 1002 -9.40 0.54 5.49
N THR A 1003 -9.79 0.76 6.74
CA THR A 1003 -10.63 -0.22 7.46
C THR A 1003 -11.62 0.55 8.32
N GLY A 1004 -12.90 0.57 7.92
CA GLY A 1004 -14.03 1.09 8.68
C GLY A 1004 -14.45 0.14 9.83
N VAL A 1005 -13.47 -0.46 10.50
CA VAL A 1005 -13.69 -1.32 11.66
C VAL A 1005 -13.66 -0.43 12.90
N PRO A 1006 -14.71 -0.46 13.74
CA PRO A 1006 -14.75 0.42 14.89
C PRO A 1006 -13.56 0.18 15.82
N GLU A 1007 -12.91 1.26 16.26
CA GLU A 1007 -11.81 1.18 17.23
C GLU A 1007 -12.31 0.55 18.56
N PRO A 1008 -11.47 -0.06 19.41
CA PRO A 1008 -11.92 -0.71 20.66
C PRO A 1008 -12.71 0.21 21.60
N GLU A 1009 -12.41 1.51 21.59
CA GLU A 1009 -13.16 2.55 22.30
C GLU A 1009 -14.50 2.89 21.62
N GLU A 1010 -14.58 2.76 20.30
CA GLU A 1010 -15.84 2.81 19.55
C GLU A 1010 -16.70 1.58 19.84
N TRP A 1011 -16.14 0.38 20.05
CA TRP A 1011 -16.90 -0.77 20.55
C TRP A 1011 -17.44 -0.54 21.96
N LEU A 1012 -16.65 0.07 22.83
CA LEU A 1012 -17.09 0.47 24.17
C LEU A 1012 -18.21 1.53 24.08
N LEU A 1013 -18.06 2.52 23.19
CA LEU A 1013 -19.04 3.55 22.88
C LEU A 1013 -20.28 2.99 22.20
N LEU A 1014 -20.19 1.98 21.34
CA LEU A 1014 -21.31 1.31 20.68
C LEU A 1014 -22.09 0.46 21.68
N LEU A 1015 -21.41 -0.21 22.61
CA LEU A 1015 -22.06 -0.89 23.74
C LEU A 1015 -22.73 0.11 24.69
N LEU A 1016 -22.10 1.27 24.94
CA LEU A 1016 -22.68 2.36 25.73
C LEU A 1016 -23.85 3.05 25.01
N ALA A 1017 -23.74 3.27 23.71
CA ALA A 1017 -24.74 3.88 22.84
C ALA A 1017 -25.92 2.94 22.62
N ALA A 1018 -25.69 1.64 22.47
CA ALA A 1018 -26.75 0.63 22.48
C ALA A 1018 -27.48 0.64 23.82
N GLY A 1019 -26.77 0.79 24.95
CA GLY A 1019 -27.35 1.01 26.27
C GLY A 1019 -28.19 2.30 26.37
N LEU A 1020 -27.70 3.39 25.79
CA LEU A 1020 -28.37 4.70 25.74
C LEU A 1020 -29.54 4.76 24.73
N LEU A 1021 -29.49 4.00 23.63
CA LEU A 1021 -30.58 3.86 22.66
C LEU A 1021 -31.69 2.96 23.21
N LEU A 1022 -31.34 1.87 23.90
CA LEU A 1022 -32.28 1.08 24.70
C LEU A 1022 -32.97 1.93 25.80
N TRP A 1023 -32.29 2.97 26.28
CA TRP A 1023 -32.83 3.98 27.19
C TRP A 1023 -33.74 4.99 26.48
N GLN A 1024 -33.32 5.58 25.35
CA GLN A 1024 -34.10 6.56 24.59
C GLN A 1024 -35.38 5.98 23.97
N VAL A 1025 -35.30 4.78 23.37
CA VAL A 1025 -36.44 4.08 22.77
C VAL A 1025 -37.48 3.67 23.83
N ARG A 1026 -37.07 3.57 25.11
CA ARG A 1026 -37.96 3.32 26.25
C ARG A 1026 -38.44 4.58 26.97
N SER A 1027 -37.85 5.74 26.69
CA SER A 1027 -38.33 7.01 27.25
C SER A 1027 -39.51 7.53 26.41
N PRO A 1028 -40.74 7.65 26.95
CA PRO A 1028 -41.82 8.26 26.19
C PRO A 1028 -41.49 9.73 25.96
N LEU A 1029 -41.40 10.15 24.68
CA LEU A 1029 -41.33 11.53 24.24
C LEU A 1029 -42.23 12.39 25.12
N ARG A 1030 -41.63 13.26 25.95
CA ARG A 1030 -42.34 14.21 26.80
C ARG A 1030 -43.22 15.07 25.90
N ARG A 1031 -44.52 14.75 25.84
CA ARG A 1031 -45.51 15.62 25.19
C ARG A 1031 -45.50 16.98 25.90
N PRO A 1032 -45.52 18.10 25.17
CA PRO A 1032 -45.59 19.41 25.79
C PRO A 1032 -46.91 19.53 26.57
N VAL A 1033 -46.80 19.88 27.85
CA VAL A 1033 -47.93 20.12 28.74
C VAL A 1033 -48.70 21.35 28.22
N PRO A 1034 -50.04 21.27 27.99
CA PRO A 1034 -50.80 22.45 27.62
C PRO A 1034 -50.90 23.39 28.83
N ARG A 1035 -50.56 24.67 28.62
CA ARG A 1035 -50.86 25.76 29.56
C ARG A 1035 -52.35 25.72 29.90
N ARG A 1036 -52.70 25.38 31.14
CA ARG A 1036 -54.01 25.69 31.69
C ARG A 1036 -54.04 27.18 32.02
N VAL A 1037 -54.98 27.88 31.39
CA VAL A 1037 -55.43 29.21 31.78
C VAL A 1037 -56.15 29.11 33.12
N ALA A 1038 -55.59 29.78 34.13
CA ALA A 1038 -56.28 30.59 35.13
C ALA A 1038 -55.22 31.48 35.80
#